data_AF-A0A4D6KT12-F1
#
_entry.id   AF-A0A4D6KT12-F1
#
_cell.length_a   1.000
_cell.length_b   1.000
_cell.length_c   1.000
_cell.angle_alpha   90.00
_cell.angle_beta   90.00
_cell.angle_gamma   90.00
#
_symmetry.space_group_name_H-M   'P 1'
#
loop_
_entity.id
_entity.type
_entity.pdbx_description
1 polymer ?
#
loop_
_entity_poly.entity_id
_entity_poly.type
_entity_poly.pdbx_seq_one_letter_code
_entity_poly.pdbx_strand_id
1 'polypeptide(L)'
;MGRPGEAMTQNPNKYRSQLCTRRGTSFFLQFSLTMAPLILHGGKTNKNSYKTLIAAEYAGVQVEFAPNFEMGVSNKTPQFLQMNPIGKVPVLETPDGPLCESNSIARYVARLSPDSTLYGSSLIQYAQIEQWIDFASLEINANIFVWYSPRVGRAPYLPPAEEAAISALKRALGALNTHLASNTYVVGHSVTLADIILTCNLYFGFANIFIKSFTSEFPHVERYFWTLVNQPNFRKIIGQVKQAESVPPVQSAKKPSQPKETKPKPKDEPKKEAKKEPEKPKEAAEEEAPKPKPKNPLDLLPPSPMILDEWKRLYSNTKTNFREVAIKGFWDMYDPEGYSLWFCDYKYNDENTVSFVTLNKVGGFLQRMDLARKYAFGKMLVIGSNPPFKVKGLWLFRGQEIPQFVIDECYDMELYEWTKVDISDEAQKERVNQMIEDFEPFEGEALLDAKCFNHDQPGGAAHSFDIKGYKFDSGPSLFSGLQSRGPQANPLAQVLDALGETLPCATYDSWMVHIPEGQFLSRIGPTDFFKDLQQYAGPNAVHEWRKLLDAVLPLSAAAMALPPLSIRGDWGVLSTAAARYAPSLFKSFLQMGPRTALGATKLLRPFSEILDDLQLKDPFIRNWIDLLSFLLAGVKANAVLSAEMVYMFAEWYKPGCCLEYPLHGSAAIVDALVRGLEKFGGRISLQSHVENIVVENDRAIGVKLRSGQFLRAKKAVVSNASMWDTLKLLPKEAVAKSFSERINTTPQCDSFMHLHLGFDAEDIPSDLGIHHIVVNDWERGVDADQNVVLISIPSVLSPNLAPHGKHVLHAYMPGTEPFDLWEGLDRRSAEYRNLKAERSEVMWKAVERAVGGGFSREKCEVKLVGSPLTHERFLRRNRGTYGPAVQAGKDTFPGHSTPIPQLYCCGDSTFPGIGIPAVAASGAIVANSLVSVVENMAKHHPDLIMCRKQPGIAIGRLCEKCDGKCVICDSYVRPCTLVPVCDECNYGSFQGRCVI
;
A
#
# COMPACT_ATOMS: atom_id res chain seq x y z
N MET A 1 16.86 19.45 81.18
CA MET A 1 16.04 20.59 80.71
C MET A 1 15.75 20.37 79.23
N GLY A 2 14.53 20.30 78.70
CA GLY A 2 13.19 20.33 79.25
C GLY A 2 12.22 19.81 78.18
N ARG A 3 11.50 18.74 78.56
CA ARG A 3 10.14 18.30 78.20
C ARG A 3 9.74 17.88 76.76
N PRO A 4 8.78 16.91 76.68
CA PRO A 4 8.86 15.76 75.76
C PRO A 4 7.50 15.38 75.12
N GLY A 5 7.43 14.20 74.48
CA GLY A 5 6.18 13.44 74.21
C GLY A 5 6.08 13.02 72.74
N GLU A 6 6.59 11.85 72.33
CA GLU A 6 6.05 10.49 72.48
C GLU A 6 5.18 10.04 71.31
N ALA A 7 5.53 8.84 70.84
CA ALA A 7 5.02 8.11 69.69
C ALA A 7 3.67 7.44 69.98
N MET A 8 2.91 7.13 68.93
CA MET A 8 2.17 5.86 68.87
C MET A 8 1.78 5.46 67.45
N THR A 9 2.06 4.19 67.18
CA THR A 9 1.68 3.31 66.08
C THR A 9 0.16 3.10 65.91
N GLN A 10 -0.32 2.82 64.68
CA GLN A 10 -1.11 1.62 64.29
C GLN A 10 -1.91 1.80 62.98
N ASN A 11 -1.80 0.79 62.11
CA ASN A 11 -2.80 0.33 61.13
C ASN A 11 -3.66 -0.73 61.90
N PRO A 12 -5.01 -0.91 61.79
CA PRO A 12 -5.72 -1.35 60.56
C PRO A 12 -7.25 -1.08 60.44
N ASN A 13 -7.82 -1.36 59.25
CA ASN A 13 -9.19 -1.83 58.91
C ASN A 13 -10.39 -1.57 59.86
N LYS A 14 -11.40 -0.82 59.35
CA LYS A 14 -12.87 -1.03 59.46
C LYS A 14 -13.52 0.24 58.87
N TYR A 15 -14.36 0.21 57.86
CA TYR A 15 -15.76 -0.16 57.99
C TYR A 15 -16.35 -0.60 56.65
N ARG A 16 -16.90 -1.80 56.69
CA ARG A 16 -17.88 -2.36 55.76
C ARG A 16 -19.27 -1.92 56.25
N SER A 17 -20.22 -1.90 55.32
CA SER A 17 -21.63 -2.29 55.48
C SER A 17 -22.71 -1.24 55.85
N GLN A 18 -23.67 -1.15 54.91
CA GLN A 18 -25.10 -1.42 55.09
C GLN A 18 -26.10 -0.25 55.26
N LEU A 19 -26.93 -0.16 54.21
CA LEU A 19 -28.40 -0.09 54.21
C LEU A 19 -29.14 0.99 55.03
N CYS A 20 -29.74 1.91 54.26
CA CYS A 20 -31.20 2.08 54.13
C CYS A 20 -32.02 2.34 55.40
N THR A 21 -32.55 3.57 55.57
CA THR A 21 -33.91 3.78 56.11
C THR A 21 -34.51 5.17 55.82
N ARG A 22 -35.68 5.13 55.16
CA ARG A 22 -36.94 5.87 55.42
C ARG A 22 -37.03 7.41 55.32
N ARG A 23 -37.76 7.81 54.27
CA ARG A 23 -39.02 8.62 54.23
C ARG A 23 -39.31 9.58 55.40
N GLY A 24 -39.57 10.84 55.04
CA GLY A 24 -40.37 11.80 55.82
C GLY A 24 -40.63 13.12 55.04
N THR A 25 -41.80 13.19 54.42
CA THR A 25 -42.58 14.37 53.93
C THR A 25 -42.48 15.61 54.85
N SER A 26 -42.58 16.89 54.47
CA SER A 26 -43.36 17.60 53.45
C SER A 26 -42.89 19.07 53.42
N PHE A 27 -42.86 19.75 52.27
CA PHE A 27 -43.71 20.93 51.98
C PHE A 27 -43.45 21.46 50.57
N PHE A 28 -44.51 21.39 49.76
CA PHE A 28 -44.61 22.01 48.44
C PHE A 28 -44.56 23.53 48.57
N LEU A 29 -43.71 24.17 47.76
CA LEU A 29 -43.93 25.53 47.26
C LEU A 29 -43.58 25.55 45.78
N GLN A 30 -44.65 25.54 44.99
CA GLN A 30 -44.70 25.45 43.55
C GLN A 30 -44.41 26.83 42.96
N PHE A 31 -43.14 27.12 42.64
CA PHE A 31 -42.79 28.21 41.73
C PHE A 31 -42.81 27.66 40.30
N SER A 32 -43.95 27.83 39.62
CA SER A 32 -44.04 27.67 38.16
C SER A 32 -43.34 28.85 37.49
N LEU A 33 -42.01 28.75 37.35
CA LEU A 33 -41.26 29.59 36.42
C LEU A 33 -41.66 29.16 35.00
N THR A 34 -42.53 29.94 34.36
CA THR A 34 -42.76 29.84 32.92
C THR A 34 -41.44 30.19 32.21
N MET A 35 -40.66 29.17 31.83
CA MET A 35 -39.52 29.35 30.92
C MET A 35 -40.03 29.95 29.61
N ALA A 36 -39.33 30.97 29.10
CA ALA A 36 -39.61 31.51 27.78
C ALA A 36 -39.57 30.37 26.73
N PRO A 37 -40.48 30.38 25.73
CA PRO A 37 -40.52 29.33 24.72
C PRO A 37 -39.21 29.28 23.94
N LEU A 38 -38.70 28.08 23.70
CA LEU A 38 -37.49 27.89 22.87
C LEU A 38 -37.85 28.10 21.40
N ILE A 39 -37.01 28.81 20.65
CA ILE A 39 -37.29 29.16 19.25
C ILE A 39 -36.54 28.20 18.31
N LEU A 40 -37.28 27.46 17.49
CA LEU A 40 -36.77 26.53 16.49
C LEU A 40 -36.82 27.14 15.10
N HIS A 41 -35.66 27.37 14.49
CA HIS A 41 -35.54 27.77 13.11
C HIS A 41 -35.52 26.57 12.18
N GLY A 42 -36.50 26.47 11.30
CA GLY A 42 -36.55 25.43 10.28
C GLY A 42 -37.89 25.34 9.59
N GLY A 43 -37.95 24.54 8.52
CA GLY A 43 -39.21 24.29 7.80
C GLY A 43 -40.21 23.49 8.64
N LYS A 44 -41.49 23.87 8.57
CA LYS A 44 -42.61 23.19 9.26
C LYS A 44 -42.84 21.74 8.82
N THR A 45 -42.35 21.38 7.63
CA THR A 45 -42.46 20.02 7.05
C THR A 45 -41.14 19.25 7.06
N ASN A 46 -40.14 19.73 7.81
CA ASN A 46 -38.83 19.11 7.86
C ASN A 46 -38.77 17.98 8.89
N LYS A 47 -38.46 16.76 8.43
CA LYS A 47 -38.26 15.57 9.29
C LYS A 47 -37.31 15.81 10.46
N ASN A 48 -36.28 16.65 10.26
CA ASN A 48 -35.28 16.93 11.27
C ASN A 48 -35.82 17.87 12.36
N SER A 49 -36.77 18.75 12.03
CA SER A 49 -37.49 19.57 13.01
C SER A 49 -38.49 18.74 13.82
N TYR A 50 -39.11 17.73 13.19
CA TYR A 50 -40.05 16.83 13.89
C TYR A 50 -39.43 16.11 15.09
N LYS A 51 -38.15 15.75 15.00
CA LYS A 51 -37.41 15.10 16.11
C LYS A 51 -37.49 15.94 17.39
N THR A 52 -37.19 17.24 17.27
CA THR A 52 -37.22 18.18 18.38
C THR A 52 -38.63 18.36 18.92
N LEU A 53 -39.61 18.58 18.04
CA LEU A 53 -40.98 18.87 18.45
C LEU A 53 -41.65 17.67 19.12
N ILE A 54 -41.42 16.45 18.62
CA ILE A 54 -41.96 15.24 19.25
C ILE A 54 -41.28 15.00 20.60
N ALA A 55 -39.95 15.18 20.69
CA ALA A 55 -39.25 15.11 21.97
C ALA A 55 -39.78 16.15 22.98
N ALA A 56 -40.09 17.36 22.51
CA ALA A 56 -40.69 18.43 23.31
C ALA A 56 -42.08 18.02 23.86
N GLU A 57 -42.94 17.43 23.03
CA GLU A 57 -44.25 16.93 23.45
C GLU A 57 -44.15 15.84 24.53
N TYR A 58 -43.20 14.90 24.40
CA TYR A 58 -42.97 13.88 25.41
C TYR A 58 -42.34 14.45 26.70
N ALA A 59 -41.51 15.47 26.59
CA ALA A 59 -40.84 16.11 27.73
C ALA A 59 -41.69 17.21 28.39
N GLY A 60 -42.82 17.61 27.80
CA GLY A 60 -43.62 18.75 28.28
C GLY A 60 -42.95 20.11 28.09
N VAL A 61 -42.03 20.23 27.13
CA VAL A 61 -41.27 21.46 26.84
C VAL A 61 -41.95 22.24 25.71
N GLN A 62 -42.09 23.56 25.85
CA GLN A 62 -42.63 24.40 24.79
C GLN A 62 -41.54 24.83 23.80
N VAL A 63 -41.73 24.51 22.52
CA VAL A 63 -40.86 24.88 21.41
C VAL A 63 -41.70 25.48 20.30
N GLU A 64 -41.40 26.72 19.90
CA GLU A 64 -42.11 27.45 18.85
C GLU A 64 -41.23 27.60 17.60
N PHE A 65 -41.83 27.67 16.41
CA PHE A 65 -41.06 27.98 15.21
C PHE A 65 -40.72 29.46 15.14
N ALA A 66 -39.51 29.77 14.66
CA ALA A 66 -39.14 31.15 14.36
C ALA A 66 -40.14 31.79 13.38
N PRO A 67 -40.64 33.01 13.65
CA PRO A 67 -41.57 33.68 12.77
C PRO A 67 -40.89 34.00 11.43
N ASN A 68 -41.64 33.86 10.34
CA ASN A 68 -41.21 34.23 8.98
C ASN A 68 -39.94 33.52 8.47
N PHE A 69 -39.63 32.31 8.95
CA PHE A 69 -38.51 31.53 8.43
C PHE A 69 -38.79 31.02 6.99
N GLU A 70 -37.92 31.39 6.06
CA GLU A 70 -37.96 30.96 4.65
C GLU A 70 -36.68 30.16 4.28
N MET A 71 -36.87 28.90 3.91
CA MET A 71 -35.76 28.01 3.53
C MET A 71 -35.12 28.46 2.20
N GLY A 72 -33.81 28.67 2.21
CA GLY A 72 -33.04 29.21 1.10
C GLY A 72 -32.76 30.71 1.20
N VAL A 73 -33.46 31.43 2.08
CA VAL A 73 -33.32 32.87 2.34
C VAL A 73 -32.86 33.11 3.78
N SER A 74 -33.71 32.82 4.78
CA SER A 74 -33.42 33.07 6.19
C SER A 74 -32.14 32.36 6.65
N ASN A 75 -31.95 31.09 6.25
CA ASN A 75 -30.79 30.29 6.63
C ASN A 75 -29.47 30.68 5.92
N LYS A 76 -29.49 31.69 5.04
CA LYS A 76 -28.30 32.26 4.40
C LYS A 76 -27.97 33.66 4.89
N THR A 77 -28.80 34.24 5.77
CA THR A 77 -28.55 35.57 6.33
C THR A 77 -27.33 35.54 7.26
N PRO A 78 -26.54 36.63 7.36
CA PRO A 78 -25.40 36.69 8.28
C PRO A 78 -25.79 36.37 9.73
N GLN A 79 -26.96 36.82 10.18
CA GLN A 79 -27.50 36.57 11.51
C GLN A 79 -27.73 35.08 11.75
N PHE A 80 -28.29 34.37 10.77
CA PHE A 80 -28.46 32.93 10.86
C PHE A 80 -27.12 32.17 10.82
N LEU A 81 -26.20 32.60 9.96
CA LEU A 81 -24.89 31.97 9.82
C LEU A 81 -23.99 32.17 11.06
N GLN A 82 -24.24 33.20 11.88
CA GLN A 82 -23.63 33.31 13.21
C GLN A 82 -24.10 32.21 14.16
N MET A 83 -25.37 31.78 14.06
CA MET A 83 -25.91 30.68 14.88
C MET A 83 -25.51 29.30 14.34
N ASN A 84 -25.45 29.14 13.01
CA ASN A 84 -24.98 27.93 12.36
C ASN A 84 -24.22 28.28 11.07
N PRO A 85 -22.87 28.23 11.07
CA PRO A 85 -22.04 28.57 9.91
C PRO A 85 -22.30 27.71 8.67
N ILE A 86 -22.89 26.52 8.84
CA ILE A 86 -23.23 25.60 7.74
C ILE A 86 -24.55 26.01 7.06
N GLY A 87 -25.35 26.88 7.68
CA GLY A 87 -26.65 27.32 7.16
C GLY A 87 -27.69 26.20 7.07
N LYS A 88 -27.51 25.10 7.84
CA LYS A 88 -28.47 23.98 7.91
C LYS A 88 -29.53 24.23 8.96
N VAL A 89 -30.69 23.60 8.77
CA VAL A 89 -31.81 23.59 9.72
C VAL A 89 -32.13 22.16 10.19
N PRO A 90 -32.58 21.97 11.44
CA PRO A 90 -32.97 23.00 12.40
C PRO A 90 -31.81 23.64 13.19
N VAL A 91 -32.07 24.83 13.73
CA VAL A 91 -31.30 25.51 14.78
C VAL A 91 -32.25 25.89 15.91
N LEU A 92 -31.90 25.59 17.16
CA LEU A 92 -32.68 25.96 18.34
C LEU A 92 -32.00 27.11 19.06
N GLU A 93 -32.69 28.23 19.26
CA GLU A 93 -32.26 29.28 20.16
C GLU A 93 -32.62 28.91 21.59
N THR A 94 -31.62 28.95 22.47
CA THR A 94 -31.77 28.73 23.91
C THR A 94 -31.27 29.96 24.67
N PRO A 95 -31.64 30.14 25.95
CA PRO A 95 -31.14 31.25 26.77
C PRO A 95 -29.60 31.32 26.84
N ASP A 96 -28.93 30.17 26.74
CA ASP A 96 -27.47 30.05 26.85
C ASP A 96 -26.76 30.11 25.48
N GLY A 97 -27.51 30.22 24.39
CA GLY A 97 -26.98 30.32 23.02
C GLY A 97 -27.66 29.38 22.03
N PRO A 98 -27.31 29.48 20.73
CA PRO A 98 -27.89 28.65 19.69
C PRO A 98 -27.30 27.23 19.68
N LEU A 99 -28.16 26.24 19.43
CA LEU A 99 -27.79 24.84 19.25
C LEU A 99 -28.17 24.37 17.85
N CYS A 100 -27.21 23.78 17.13
CA CYS A 100 -27.43 23.17 15.82
C CYS A 100 -27.32 21.63 15.89
N GLU A 101 -27.60 20.96 14.77
CA GLU A 101 -27.73 19.50 14.64
C GLU A 101 -28.98 18.89 15.29
N SER A 102 -29.86 18.33 14.46
CA SER A 102 -31.19 17.88 14.89
C SER A 102 -31.21 16.84 16.01
N ASN A 103 -30.26 15.91 16.02
CA ASN A 103 -30.17 14.90 17.08
C ASN A 103 -29.70 15.54 18.39
N SER A 104 -28.75 16.49 18.34
CA SER A 104 -28.27 17.24 19.50
C SER A 104 -29.35 18.13 20.10
N ILE A 105 -30.14 18.80 19.25
CA ILE A 105 -31.28 19.61 19.67
C ILE A 105 -32.35 18.73 20.35
N ALA A 106 -32.72 17.60 19.74
CA ALA A 106 -33.70 16.69 20.33
C ALA A 106 -33.19 16.13 21.67
N ARG A 107 -31.89 15.86 21.78
CA ARG A 107 -31.26 15.47 23.04
C ARG A 107 -31.39 16.56 24.11
N TYR A 108 -31.06 17.79 23.77
CA TYR A 108 -31.15 18.93 24.68
C TYR A 108 -32.57 19.09 25.22
N VAL A 109 -33.56 19.16 24.33
CA VAL A 109 -34.97 19.30 24.70
C VAL A 109 -35.45 18.15 25.59
N ALA A 110 -35.07 16.92 25.27
CA ALA A 110 -35.44 15.76 26.09
C ALA A 110 -34.84 15.79 27.51
N ARG A 111 -33.78 16.57 27.77
CA ARG A 111 -33.14 16.70 29.11
C ARG A 111 -33.63 17.91 29.92
N LEU A 112 -34.37 18.84 29.31
CA LEU A 112 -34.88 20.01 30.02
C LEU A 112 -35.96 19.65 31.06
N SER A 113 -36.61 18.50 30.88
CA SER A 113 -37.57 17.98 31.84
C SER A 113 -36.91 16.87 32.69
N PRO A 114 -36.79 17.06 34.03
CA PRO A 114 -36.20 16.06 34.91
C PRO A 114 -37.02 14.77 35.00
N ASP A 115 -38.31 14.81 34.63
CA ASP A 115 -39.22 13.67 34.60
C ASP A 115 -39.23 12.94 33.23
N SER A 116 -38.38 13.36 32.28
CA SER A 116 -38.32 12.78 30.94
C SER A 116 -37.82 11.33 30.96
N THR A 117 -38.63 10.42 30.44
CA THR A 117 -38.28 9.00 30.30
C THR A 117 -37.53 8.67 29.01
N LEU A 118 -37.26 9.67 28.17
CA LEU A 118 -36.74 9.48 26.82
C LEU A 118 -35.29 8.96 26.74
N TYR A 119 -34.55 9.00 27.86
CA TYR A 119 -33.16 8.54 27.96
C TYR A 119 -32.97 7.17 28.61
N GLY A 120 -34.08 6.49 28.93
CA GLY A 120 -34.03 5.25 29.71
C GLY A 120 -33.63 5.51 31.17
N SER A 121 -33.68 4.46 31.99
CA SER A 121 -33.46 4.54 33.44
C SER A 121 -32.10 4.00 33.90
N SER A 122 -31.25 3.57 32.96
CA SER A 122 -29.94 2.97 33.26
C SER A 122 -28.89 3.34 32.21
N LEU A 123 -27.62 3.24 32.59
CA LEU A 123 -26.49 3.51 31.69
C LEU A 123 -26.53 2.62 30.42
N ILE A 124 -26.96 1.36 30.54
CA ILE A 124 -27.06 0.47 29.39
C ILE A 124 -28.19 0.89 28.44
N GLN A 125 -29.35 1.30 28.96
CA GLN A 125 -30.43 1.81 28.12
C GLN A 125 -30.03 3.12 27.44
N TYR A 126 -29.32 4.00 28.14
CA TYR A 126 -28.76 5.21 27.55
C TYR A 126 -27.81 4.87 26.38
N ALA A 127 -26.88 3.94 26.58
CA ALA A 127 -25.96 3.51 25.52
C ALA A 127 -26.70 2.87 24.33
N GLN A 128 -27.73 2.08 24.59
CA GLN A 128 -28.59 1.49 23.55
C GLN A 128 -29.36 2.56 22.77
N ILE A 129 -29.84 3.61 23.43
CA ILE A 129 -30.52 4.73 22.78
C ILE A 129 -29.56 5.44 21.83
N GLU A 130 -28.35 5.77 22.30
CA GLU A 130 -27.32 6.39 21.46
C GLU A 130 -26.95 5.49 20.27
N GLN A 131 -26.77 4.18 20.50
CA GLN A 131 -26.53 3.19 19.44
C GLN A 131 -27.60 3.24 18.34
N TRP A 132 -28.89 3.27 18.71
CA TRP A 132 -29.98 3.30 17.72
C TRP A 132 -30.13 4.67 17.04
N ILE A 133 -29.76 5.77 17.70
CA ILE A 133 -29.71 7.10 17.09
C ILE A 133 -28.63 7.17 16.00
N ASP A 134 -27.45 6.61 16.27
CA ASP A 134 -26.36 6.55 15.31
C ASP A 134 -26.69 5.61 14.16
N PHE A 135 -27.24 4.43 14.45
CA PHE A 135 -27.78 3.50 13.45
C PHE A 135 -28.81 4.18 12.53
N ALA A 136 -29.78 4.89 13.10
CA ALA A 136 -30.79 5.61 12.33
C ALA A 136 -30.19 6.68 11.42
N SER A 137 -29.10 7.31 11.83
CA SER A 137 -28.46 8.41 11.10
C SER A 137 -27.53 7.91 9.99
N LEU A 138 -26.75 6.86 10.27
CA LEU A 138 -25.69 6.36 9.41
C LEU A 138 -26.16 5.24 8.46
N GLU A 139 -27.01 4.33 8.93
CA GLU A 139 -27.43 3.16 8.14
C GLU A 139 -28.77 3.38 7.44
N ILE A 140 -29.68 4.17 8.03
CA ILE A 140 -31.00 4.42 7.45
C ILE A 140 -31.03 5.74 6.68
N ASN A 141 -30.82 6.87 7.36
CA ASN A 141 -31.01 8.20 6.76
C ASN A 141 -30.02 8.49 5.62
N ALA A 142 -28.74 8.11 5.76
CA ALA A 142 -27.74 8.34 4.73
C ALA A 142 -28.10 7.61 3.42
N ASN A 143 -28.45 6.32 3.51
CA ASN A 143 -28.81 5.52 2.33
C ASN A 143 -30.13 5.97 1.69
N ILE A 144 -31.14 6.37 2.47
CA ILE A 144 -32.37 6.97 1.93
C ILE A 144 -32.04 8.24 1.12
N PHE A 145 -31.12 9.07 1.60
CA PHE A 145 -30.77 10.33 0.92
C PHE A 145 -29.99 10.11 -0.38
N VAL A 146 -29.11 9.10 -0.43
CA VAL A 146 -28.38 8.70 -1.65
C VAL A 146 -29.34 8.15 -2.70
N TRP A 147 -30.36 7.38 -2.28
CA TRP A 147 -31.40 6.90 -3.19
C TRP A 147 -32.31 8.04 -3.68
N TYR A 148 -32.80 8.90 -2.79
CA TYR A 148 -33.81 9.91 -3.15
C TYR A 148 -33.24 11.11 -3.91
N SER A 149 -32.08 11.65 -3.52
CA SER A 149 -31.59 12.95 -4.02
C SER A 149 -31.41 13.02 -5.53
N PRO A 150 -30.86 11.99 -6.21
CA PRO A 150 -30.76 12.00 -7.66
C PRO A 150 -32.11 11.94 -8.38
N ARG A 151 -33.08 11.22 -7.81
CA ARG A 151 -34.43 11.07 -8.37
C ARG A 151 -35.22 12.39 -8.38
N VAL A 152 -34.85 13.35 -7.53
CA VAL A 152 -35.45 14.69 -7.48
C VAL A 152 -34.52 15.80 -8.00
N GLY A 153 -33.44 15.44 -8.70
CA GLY A 153 -32.53 16.40 -9.33
C GLY A 153 -31.64 17.19 -8.36
N ARG A 154 -31.49 16.73 -7.11
CA ARG A 154 -30.62 17.36 -6.10
C ARG A 154 -29.20 16.79 -6.07
N ALA A 155 -28.95 15.71 -6.80
CA ALA A 155 -27.66 15.06 -6.96
C ALA A 155 -27.59 14.39 -8.35
N PRO A 156 -26.38 14.11 -8.89
CA PRO A 156 -26.26 13.35 -10.13
C PRO A 156 -26.74 11.90 -9.95
N TYR A 157 -27.44 11.36 -10.96
CA TYR A 157 -27.88 9.97 -10.96
C TYR A 157 -26.77 9.04 -11.47
N LEU A 158 -26.34 8.12 -10.60
CA LEU A 158 -25.36 7.08 -10.88
C LEU A 158 -26.00 5.72 -10.53
N PRO A 159 -26.38 4.89 -11.51
CA PRO A 159 -27.07 3.62 -11.25
C PRO A 159 -26.36 2.71 -10.22
N PRO A 160 -25.04 2.49 -10.29
CA PRO A 160 -24.35 1.64 -9.31
C PRO A 160 -24.40 2.18 -7.88
N ALA A 161 -24.38 3.51 -7.72
CA ALA A 161 -24.44 4.14 -6.40
C ALA A 161 -25.83 4.01 -5.77
N GLU A 162 -26.89 4.12 -6.58
CA GLU A 162 -28.25 3.91 -6.12
C GLU A 162 -28.49 2.43 -5.74
N GLU A 163 -28.06 1.48 -6.58
CA GLU A 163 -28.18 0.05 -6.30
C GLU A 163 -27.45 -0.34 -5.00
N ALA A 164 -26.24 0.19 -4.80
CA ALA A 164 -25.48 -0.01 -3.57
C ALA A 164 -26.20 0.58 -2.34
N ALA A 165 -26.76 1.79 -2.45
CA ALA A 165 -27.51 2.42 -1.37
C ALA A 165 -28.79 1.66 -1.02
N ILE A 166 -29.53 1.16 -2.02
CA ILE A 166 -30.71 0.32 -1.82
C ILE A 166 -30.31 -0.98 -1.10
N SER A 167 -29.23 -1.63 -1.54
CA SER A 167 -28.73 -2.87 -0.92
C SER A 167 -28.31 -2.67 0.54
N ALA A 168 -27.53 -1.61 0.82
CA ALA A 168 -27.11 -1.25 2.17
C ALA A 168 -28.32 -0.91 3.08
N LEU A 169 -29.30 -0.19 2.54
CA LEU A 169 -30.53 0.14 3.26
C LEU A 169 -31.38 -1.11 3.55
N LYS A 170 -31.50 -2.04 2.59
CA LYS A 170 -32.19 -3.32 2.81
C LYS A 170 -31.51 -4.14 3.89
N ARG A 171 -30.19 -4.17 3.93
CA ARG A 171 -29.42 -4.84 5.01
C ARG A 171 -29.73 -4.21 6.38
N ALA A 172 -29.72 -2.89 6.47
CA ALA A 172 -30.03 -2.17 7.71
C ALA A 172 -31.48 -2.40 8.15
N LEU A 173 -32.44 -2.27 7.24
CA LEU A 173 -33.85 -2.55 7.51
C LEU A 173 -34.07 -4.02 7.89
N GLY A 174 -33.30 -4.96 7.32
CA GLY A 174 -33.31 -6.37 7.70
C GLY A 174 -32.88 -6.57 9.15
N ALA A 175 -31.76 -5.99 9.56
CA ALA A 175 -31.30 -6.05 10.95
C ALA A 175 -32.32 -5.43 11.93
N LEU A 176 -32.88 -4.27 11.58
CA LEU A 176 -33.92 -3.62 12.37
C LEU A 176 -35.21 -4.47 12.42
N ASN A 177 -35.58 -5.10 11.31
CA ASN A 177 -36.74 -5.99 11.22
C ASN A 177 -36.60 -7.20 12.15
N THR A 178 -35.40 -7.80 12.21
CA THR A 178 -35.09 -8.89 13.14
C THR A 178 -35.16 -8.42 14.60
N HIS A 179 -34.59 -7.26 14.92
CA HIS A 179 -34.66 -6.70 16.28
C HIS A 179 -36.11 -6.46 16.70
N LEU A 180 -36.91 -5.85 15.83
CA LEU A 180 -38.31 -5.54 16.09
C LEU A 180 -39.23 -6.76 16.07
N ALA A 181 -38.76 -7.95 15.66
CA ALA A 181 -39.58 -9.15 15.70
C ALA A 181 -40.07 -9.48 17.12
N SER A 182 -39.25 -9.20 18.14
CA SER A 182 -39.54 -9.44 19.56
C SER A 182 -39.70 -8.16 20.39
N ASN A 183 -39.58 -6.97 19.78
CA ASN A 183 -39.60 -5.70 20.50
C ASN A 183 -40.63 -4.72 19.91
N THR A 184 -41.42 -4.08 20.77
CA THR A 184 -42.39 -3.05 20.38
C THR A 184 -41.70 -1.71 20.07
N TYR A 185 -40.67 -1.37 20.85
CA TYR A 185 -39.84 -0.17 20.72
C TYR A 185 -38.38 -0.59 20.57
N VAL A 186 -37.51 0.29 20.05
CA VAL A 186 -36.11 -0.11 19.80
C VAL A 186 -35.29 -0.27 21.08
N VAL A 187 -35.68 0.42 22.17
CA VAL A 187 -35.06 0.28 23.49
C VAL A 187 -36.13 0.19 24.57
N GLY A 188 -36.08 -0.89 25.37
CA GLY A 188 -36.98 -1.07 26.50
C GLY A 188 -38.44 -1.30 26.09
N HIS A 189 -39.37 -0.81 26.92
CA HIS A 189 -40.82 -1.09 26.80
C HIS A 189 -41.67 0.17 26.62
N SER A 190 -41.05 1.32 26.34
CA SER A 190 -41.71 2.61 26.10
C SER A 190 -40.99 3.39 25.01
N VAL A 191 -41.63 4.42 24.46
CA VAL A 191 -41.00 5.34 23.50
C VAL A 191 -39.79 6.02 24.14
N THR A 192 -38.66 5.96 23.46
CA THR A 192 -37.42 6.65 23.82
C THR A 192 -37.01 7.64 22.74
N LEU A 193 -35.95 8.42 22.98
CA LEU A 193 -35.40 9.33 21.98
C LEU A 193 -34.93 8.60 20.71
N ALA A 194 -34.48 7.35 20.84
CA ALA A 194 -34.12 6.51 19.70
C ALA A 194 -35.33 6.23 18.80
N ASP A 195 -36.50 5.94 19.38
CA ASP A 195 -37.72 5.69 18.62
C ASP A 195 -38.17 6.93 17.84
N ILE A 196 -38.09 8.10 18.48
CA ILE A 196 -38.41 9.40 17.85
C ILE A 196 -37.52 9.65 16.64
N ILE A 197 -36.20 9.56 16.82
CA ILE A 197 -35.23 9.88 15.75
C ILE A 197 -35.33 8.87 14.61
N LEU A 198 -35.43 7.57 14.93
CA LEU A 198 -35.56 6.52 13.93
C LEU A 198 -36.85 6.66 13.13
N THR A 199 -37.98 6.92 13.79
CA THR A 199 -39.28 7.10 13.12
C THR A 199 -39.25 8.33 12.20
N CYS A 200 -38.67 9.46 12.62
CA CYS A 200 -38.54 10.64 11.76
C CYS A 200 -37.63 10.39 10.54
N ASN A 201 -36.58 9.58 10.68
CA ASN A 201 -35.73 9.21 9.56
C ASN A 201 -36.44 8.24 8.60
N LEU A 202 -37.19 7.26 9.13
CA LEU A 202 -38.02 6.34 8.33
C LEU A 202 -39.16 7.07 7.62
N TYR A 203 -39.80 8.06 8.27
CA TYR A 203 -40.88 8.86 7.69
C TYR A 203 -40.50 9.45 6.34
N PHE A 204 -39.25 9.91 6.19
CA PHE A 204 -38.78 10.44 4.92
C PHE A 204 -38.73 9.38 3.81
N GLY A 205 -38.34 8.14 4.14
CA GLY A 205 -38.43 7.01 3.22
C GLY A 205 -39.90 6.68 2.88
N PHE A 206 -40.73 6.45 3.90
CA PHE A 206 -42.16 6.13 3.76
C PHE A 206 -42.93 7.16 2.94
N ALA A 207 -42.69 8.45 3.13
CA ALA A 207 -43.41 9.50 2.43
C ALA A 207 -42.93 9.72 0.98
N ASN A 208 -41.72 9.26 0.60
CA ASN A 208 -41.11 9.64 -0.69
C ASN A 208 -40.70 8.48 -1.60
N ILE A 209 -40.22 7.35 -1.08
CA ILE A 209 -39.59 6.29 -1.90
C ILE A 209 -39.91 4.86 -1.48
N PHE A 210 -40.35 4.62 -0.23
CA PHE A 210 -40.67 3.28 0.24
C PHE A 210 -42.09 2.89 -0.20
N ILE A 211 -42.17 2.34 -1.40
CA ILE A 211 -43.41 1.77 -1.94
C ILE A 211 -43.79 0.46 -1.24
N LYS A 212 -45.05 0.04 -1.38
CA LYS A 212 -45.57 -1.12 -0.64
C LYS A 212 -44.76 -2.40 -0.89
N SER A 213 -44.32 -2.64 -2.12
CA SER A 213 -43.49 -3.80 -2.48
C SER A 213 -42.11 -3.80 -1.82
N PHE A 214 -41.55 -2.62 -1.56
CA PHE A 214 -40.29 -2.49 -0.84
C PHE A 214 -40.48 -2.74 0.66
N THR A 215 -41.53 -2.15 1.25
CA THR A 215 -41.78 -2.29 2.71
C THR A 215 -42.26 -3.67 3.10
N SER A 216 -42.91 -4.42 2.21
CA SER A 216 -43.36 -5.78 2.49
C SER A 216 -42.23 -6.76 2.78
N GLU A 217 -40.99 -6.44 2.39
CA GLU A 217 -39.79 -7.22 2.76
C GLU A 217 -39.46 -7.08 4.26
N PHE A 218 -39.97 -6.05 4.94
CA PHE A 218 -39.66 -5.70 6.33
C PHE A 218 -40.92 -5.48 7.18
N PRO A 219 -41.77 -6.51 7.39
CA PRO A 219 -43.08 -6.37 8.02
C PRO A 219 -43.03 -5.85 9.46
N HIS A 220 -41.98 -6.18 10.22
CA HIS A 220 -41.82 -5.73 11.60
C HIS A 220 -41.41 -4.26 11.69
N VAL A 221 -40.65 -3.76 10.71
CA VAL A 221 -40.34 -2.33 10.55
C VAL A 221 -41.58 -1.56 10.12
N GLU A 222 -42.35 -2.10 9.18
CA GLU A 222 -43.61 -1.48 8.74
C GLU A 222 -44.60 -1.37 9.92
N ARG A 223 -44.81 -2.45 10.68
CA ARG A 223 -45.65 -2.45 11.89
C ARG A 223 -45.14 -1.46 12.94
N TYR A 224 -43.83 -1.40 13.17
CA TYR A 224 -43.23 -0.44 14.10
C TYR A 224 -43.48 1.01 13.64
N PHE A 225 -43.20 1.32 12.38
CA PHE A 225 -43.39 2.67 11.84
C PHE A 225 -44.83 3.15 11.99
N TRP A 226 -45.81 2.33 11.59
CA TRP A 226 -47.22 2.67 11.73
C TRP A 226 -47.68 2.75 13.20
N THR A 227 -47.08 1.98 14.10
CA THR A 227 -47.36 2.08 15.53
C THR A 227 -46.93 3.46 16.06
N LEU A 228 -45.71 3.90 15.72
CA LEU A 228 -45.14 5.14 16.24
C LEU A 228 -45.81 6.38 15.64
N VAL A 229 -46.00 6.46 14.33
CA VAL A 229 -46.60 7.66 13.70
C VAL A 229 -48.07 7.89 14.07
N ASN A 230 -48.77 6.85 14.53
CA ASN A 230 -50.15 6.94 15.01
C ASN A 230 -50.28 7.25 16.51
N GLN A 231 -49.17 7.27 17.26
CA GLN A 231 -49.18 7.75 18.65
C GLN A 231 -49.62 9.23 18.68
N PRO A 232 -50.41 9.66 19.69
CA PRO A 232 -50.93 11.03 19.76
C PRO A 232 -49.84 12.11 19.60
N ASN A 233 -48.70 11.93 20.28
CA ASN A 233 -47.58 12.88 20.27
C ASN A 233 -46.90 12.97 18.89
N PHE A 234 -46.80 11.86 18.16
CA PHE A 234 -46.27 11.86 16.79
C PHE A 234 -47.27 12.45 15.80
N ARG A 235 -48.53 12.02 15.88
CA ARG A 235 -49.60 12.45 14.96
C ARG A 235 -49.89 13.94 15.07
N LYS A 236 -49.77 14.53 16.27
CA LYS A 236 -49.90 15.98 16.48
C LYS A 236 -48.87 16.78 15.68
N ILE A 237 -47.65 16.27 15.53
CA ILE A 237 -46.54 16.97 14.88
C ILE A 237 -46.40 16.61 13.40
N ILE A 238 -46.44 15.32 13.07
CA ILE A 238 -46.23 14.81 11.70
C ILE A 238 -47.53 14.93 10.87
N GLY A 239 -48.69 14.89 11.52
CA GLY A 239 -49.98 14.81 10.85
C GLY A 239 -50.29 13.39 10.35
N GLN A 240 -51.24 13.29 9.41
CA GLN A 240 -51.58 12.01 8.79
C GLN A 240 -50.51 11.62 7.76
N VAL A 241 -49.86 10.48 7.98
CA VAL A 241 -48.81 9.96 7.10
C VAL A 241 -49.43 9.17 5.95
N LYS A 242 -49.04 9.49 4.71
CA LYS A 242 -49.34 8.71 3.51
C LYS A 242 -48.05 8.07 2.98
N GLN A 243 -48.09 6.77 2.67
CA GLN A 243 -46.96 6.06 2.08
C GLN A 243 -46.81 6.38 0.59
N ALA A 244 -45.58 6.36 0.07
CA ALA A 244 -45.27 6.56 -1.34
C ALA A 244 -45.91 5.47 -2.20
N GLU A 245 -46.62 5.88 -3.26
CA GLU A 245 -47.25 4.96 -4.21
C GLU A 245 -46.28 4.51 -5.32
N SER A 246 -45.29 5.36 -5.65
CA SER A 246 -44.26 5.08 -6.65
C SER A 246 -42.92 5.71 -6.25
N VAL A 247 -41.82 5.15 -6.75
CA VAL A 247 -40.49 5.77 -6.65
C VAL A 247 -40.38 6.84 -7.73
N PRO A 248 -39.93 8.08 -7.42
CA PRO A 248 -39.81 9.13 -8.43
C PRO A 248 -38.90 8.71 -9.61
N PRO A 249 -39.29 9.02 -10.86
CA PRO A 249 -38.48 8.66 -12.03
C PRO A 249 -37.18 9.47 -12.07
N VAL A 250 -36.14 8.92 -12.70
CA VAL A 250 -34.88 9.66 -12.92
C VAL A 250 -35.16 10.87 -13.81
N GLN A 251 -34.84 12.08 -13.34
CA GLN A 251 -34.98 13.28 -14.16
C GLN A 251 -33.89 13.30 -15.25
N SER A 252 -34.29 13.36 -16.52
CA SER A 252 -33.36 13.62 -17.63
C SER A 252 -32.85 15.06 -17.55
N ALA A 253 -31.53 15.24 -17.58
CA ALA A 253 -30.89 16.54 -17.43
C ALA A 253 -31.40 17.55 -18.49
N LYS A 254 -32.13 18.58 -18.06
CA LYS A 254 -32.39 19.78 -18.87
C LYS A 254 -31.06 20.52 -19.05
N LYS A 255 -30.60 20.61 -20.30
CA LYS A 255 -29.47 21.48 -20.71
C LYS A 255 -29.75 22.94 -20.29
N PRO A 256 -28.77 23.68 -19.73
CA PRO A 256 -28.87 25.13 -19.55
C PRO A 256 -29.03 25.84 -20.90
N SER A 257 -29.98 26.77 -20.98
CA SER A 257 -30.34 27.54 -22.18
C SER A 257 -29.25 28.53 -22.59
N GLN A 258 -28.69 28.37 -23.80
CA GLN A 258 -27.96 29.43 -24.52
C GLN A 258 -28.94 30.34 -25.30
N PRO A 259 -28.60 31.63 -25.55
CA PRO A 259 -29.41 32.52 -26.38
C PRO A 259 -29.50 32.03 -27.83
N LYS A 260 -30.68 32.18 -28.44
CA LYS A 260 -31.04 31.72 -29.79
C LYS A 260 -30.31 32.50 -30.88
N GLU A 261 -29.81 31.78 -31.89
CA GLU A 261 -30.05 32.18 -33.28
C GLU A 261 -30.21 30.96 -34.22
N THR A 262 -31.24 31.10 -35.05
CA THR A 262 -31.94 30.33 -36.09
C THR A 262 -31.27 29.14 -36.84
N LYS A 263 -31.99 28.00 -36.84
CA LYS A 263 -31.93 26.91 -37.85
C LYS A 263 -32.97 27.13 -38.96
N PRO A 264 -32.86 26.40 -40.10
CA PRO A 264 -33.99 25.55 -40.49
C PRO A 264 -33.67 24.06 -40.76
N LYS A 265 -34.73 23.27 -40.55
CA LYS A 265 -35.03 21.82 -40.60
C LYS A 265 -35.09 21.25 -42.05
N PRO A 266 -35.19 19.91 -42.34
CA PRO A 266 -36.24 18.92 -41.90
C PRO A 266 -35.72 17.51 -41.49
N LYS A 267 -36.33 16.76 -40.54
CA LYS A 267 -37.61 15.96 -40.53
C LYS A 267 -37.59 14.79 -41.54
N ASP A 268 -38.02 13.55 -41.29
CA ASP A 268 -38.83 12.88 -40.26
C ASP A 268 -38.44 11.36 -40.18
N GLU A 269 -38.82 10.69 -39.08
CA GLU A 269 -38.80 9.23 -38.78
C GLU A 269 -39.68 8.38 -39.76
N PRO A 270 -39.83 7.01 -39.71
CA PRO A 270 -39.60 6.05 -38.61
C PRO A 270 -39.11 4.60 -38.96
N LYS A 271 -38.93 3.81 -37.88
CA LYS A 271 -38.55 2.38 -37.72
C LYS A 271 -39.44 1.34 -38.44
N LYS A 272 -38.88 0.17 -38.79
CA LYS A 272 -39.21 -1.16 -38.19
C LYS A 272 -38.46 -2.40 -38.76
N GLU A 273 -38.14 -3.30 -37.81
CA GLU A 273 -38.16 -4.79 -37.82
C GLU A 273 -37.15 -5.68 -38.61
N ALA A 274 -36.30 -6.35 -37.82
CA ALA A 274 -35.86 -7.76 -37.79
C ALA A 274 -35.91 -8.67 -39.04
N LYS A 275 -34.79 -9.38 -39.32
CA LYS A 275 -34.71 -10.86 -39.47
C LYS A 275 -33.28 -11.41 -39.63
N LYS A 276 -33.17 -12.73 -39.35
CA LYS A 276 -32.02 -13.66 -39.24
C LYS A 276 -31.19 -13.91 -40.53
N GLU A 277 -29.93 -14.29 -40.28
CA GLU A 277 -28.96 -15.23 -40.95
C GLU A 277 -29.06 -15.57 -42.46
N PRO A 278 -27.89 -15.75 -43.13
CA PRO A 278 -27.42 -17.13 -43.38
C PRO A 278 -25.88 -17.38 -43.27
N GLU A 279 -25.54 -18.67 -43.25
CA GLU A 279 -24.24 -19.36 -43.05
C GLU A 279 -23.15 -19.24 -44.16
N LYS A 280 -21.89 -19.46 -43.71
CA LYS A 280 -20.73 -20.21 -44.30
C LYS A 280 -19.92 -19.60 -45.48
N PRO A 281 -18.60 -19.91 -45.63
CA PRO A 281 -17.97 -21.23 -45.41
C PRO A 281 -16.64 -21.30 -44.61
N LYS A 282 -16.37 -22.54 -44.14
CA LYS A 282 -15.13 -23.03 -43.54
C LYS A 282 -14.10 -23.35 -44.65
N GLU A 283 -12.86 -22.92 -44.46
CA GLU A 283 -11.67 -23.62 -44.94
C GLU A 283 -10.62 -23.62 -43.83
N ALA A 284 -10.00 -24.78 -43.64
CA ALA A 284 -9.10 -25.10 -42.56
C ALA A 284 -7.68 -24.59 -42.86
N ALA A 285 -7.08 -23.91 -41.89
CA ALA A 285 -5.64 -23.80 -41.75
C ALA A 285 -5.31 -24.28 -40.33
N GLU A 286 -4.69 -25.46 -40.24
CA GLU A 286 -4.09 -25.98 -39.02
C GLU A 286 -2.97 -25.03 -38.59
N GLU A 287 -3.14 -24.35 -37.45
CA GLU A 287 -2.03 -23.70 -36.75
C GLU A 287 -1.15 -24.79 -36.12
N GLU A 288 0.06 -24.95 -36.64
CA GLU A 288 1.10 -25.79 -36.05
C GLU A 288 1.36 -25.38 -34.60
N ALA A 289 1.21 -26.34 -33.69
CA ALA A 289 1.65 -26.23 -32.31
C ALA A 289 3.14 -25.85 -32.22
N PRO A 290 3.55 -24.99 -31.28
CA PRO A 290 4.96 -24.60 -31.13
C PRO A 290 5.82 -25.83 -30.85
N LYS A 291 6.86 -26.03 -31.68
CA LYS A 291 7.83 -27.14 -31.54
C LYS A 291 8.39 -27.19 -30.12
N PRO A 292 8.50 -28.39 -29.51
CA PRO A 292 9.05 -28.54 -28.16
C PRO A 292 10.52 -28.12 -28.14
N LYS A 293 10.91 -27.39 -27.09
CA LYS A 293 12.31 -27.03 -26.80
C LYS A 293 13.21 -28.27 -26.84
N PRO A 294 14.46 -28.17 -27.34
CA PRO A 294 15.40 -29.29 -27.31
C PRO A 294 15.54 -29.80 -25.87
N LYS A 295 15.22 -31.08 -25.66
CA LYS A 295 15.30 -31.74 -24.35
C LYS A 295 16.77 -31.83 -23.94
N ASN A 296 17.07 -31.57 -22.66
CA ASN A 296 18.42 -31.76 -22.14
C ASN A 296 18.79 -33.25 -22.30
N PRO A 297 20.02 -33.63 -22.66
CA PRO A 297 20.43 -35.04 -22.79
C PRO A 297 20.10 -35.89 -21.55
N LEU A 298 20.12 -35.29 -20.35
CA LEU A 298 19.74 -35.96 -19.11
C LEU A 298 18.23 -36.24 -18.97
N ASP A 299 17.38 -35.51 -19.70
CA ASP A 299 15.94 -35.80 -19.81
C ASP A 299 15.65 -37.04 -20.66
N LEU A 300 16.66 -37.54 -21.40
CA LEU A 300 16.57 -38.74 -22.23
C LEU A 300 17.05 -40.01 -21.51
N LEU A 301 17.62 -39.87 -20.30
CA LEU A 301 18.05 -41.01 -19.49
C LEU A 301 16.83 -41.81 -19.00
N PRO A 302 16.95 -43.16 -18.88
CA PRO A 302 15.86 -44.01 -18.38
C PRO A 302 15.38 -43.53 -17.01
N PRO A 303 14.05 -43.44 -16.76
CA PRO A 303 13.52 -42.88 -15.52
C PRO A 303 14.10 -43.60 -14.29
N SER A 304 14.52 -42.83 -13.29
CA SER A 304 15.04 -43.34 -12.03
C SER A 304 13.91 -43.50 -11.01
N PRO A 305 13.89 -44.57 -10.19
CA PRO A 305 13.03 -44.66 -9.01
C PRO A 305 13.28 -43.53 -8.00
N MET A 306 14.49 -42.96 -7.98
CA MET A 306 14.81 -41.80 -7.14
C MET A 306 14.24 -40.51 -7.74
N ILE A 307 13.25 -39.92 -7.07
CA ILE A 307 12.75 -38.60 -7.41
C ILE A 307 13.57 -37.55 -6.64
N LEU A 308 14.48 -36.86 -7.34
CA LEU A 308 15.40 -35.89 -6.74
C LEU A 308 14.70 -34.77 -5.95
N ASP A 309 13.54 -34.33 -6.40
CA ASP A 309 12.75 -33.32 -5.71
C ASP A 309 12.15 -33.83 -4.40
N GLU A 310 11.85 -35.13 -4.29
CA GLU A 310 11.41 -35.75 -3.04
C GLU A 310 12.56 -35.90 -2.05
N TRP A 311 13.76 -36.24 -2.55
CA TRP A 311 14.98 -36.20 -1.74
C TRP A 311 15.22 -34.79 -1.18
N LYS A 312 15.26 -33.77 -2.04
CA LYS A 312 15.44 -32.36 -1.64
C LYS A 312 14.40 -31.90 -0.62
N ARG A 313 13.14 -32.36 -0.78
CA ARG A 313 12.04 -32.10 0.15
C ARG A 313 12.27 -32.77 1.51
N LEU A 314 12.63 -34.06 1.53
CA LEU A 314 12.92 -34.79 2.76
C LEU A 314 14.09 -34.15 3.52
N TYR A 315 15.18 -33.85 2.81
CA TYR A 315 16.36 -33.19 3.33
C TYR A 315 16.01 -31.85 3.99
N SER A 316 15.34 -30.96 3.26
CA SER A 316 15.03 -29.60 3.75
C SER A 316 14.07 -29.58 4.95
N ASN A 317 13.14 -30.54 5.01
CA ASN A 317 12.13 -30.65 6.07
C ASN A 317 12.64 -31.31 7.35
N THR A 318 13.76 -32.03 7.29
CA THR A 318 14.32 -32.70 8.47
C THR A 318 15.14 -31.71 9.28
N LYS A 319 14.67 -31.36 10.48
CA LYS A 319 15.33 -30.40 11.39
C LYS A 319 15.94 -31.05 12.63
N THR A 320 15.44 -32.22 13.02
CA THR A 320 15.91 -33.05 14.14
C THR A 320 15.90 -34.52 13.71
N ASN A 321 16.66 -35.37 14.41
CA ASN A 321 16.79 -36.81 14.13
C ASN A 321 17.26 -37.08 12.68
N PHE A 322 18.28 -36.33 12.27
CA PHE A 322 18.71 -36.24 10.87
C PHE A 322 19.10 -37.61 10.29
N ARG A 323 19.75 -38.47 11.09
CA ARG A 323 20.08 -39.85 10.69
C ARG A 323 18.87 -40.74 10.47
N GLU A 324 17.91 -40.70 11.38
CA GLU A 324 16.75 -41.60 11.36
C GLU A 324 15.75 -41.25 10.25
N VAL A 325 15.76 -39.98 9.82
CA VAL A 325 14.78 -39.46 8.85
C VAL A 325 15.43 -39.13 7.50
N ALA A 326 16.34 -38.16 7.45
CA ALA A 326 16.93 -37.71 6.19
C ALA A 326 17.97 -38.69 5.65
N ILE A 327 18.92 -39.18 6.46
CA ILE A 327 19.93 -40.14 5.98
C ILE A 327 19.29 -41.48 5.63
N LYS A 328 18.44 -42.01 6.50
CA LYS A 328 17.70 -43.24 6.20
C LYS A 328 16.87 -43.09 4.91
N GLY A 329 16.09 -42.01 4.80
CA GLY A 329 15.28 -41.80 3.61
C GLY A 329 16.10 -41.50 2.34
N PHE A 330 17.27 -40.87 2.46
CA PHE A 330 18.22 -40.73 1.35
C PHE A 330 18.55 -42.09 0.76
N TRP A 331 19.02 -43.02 1.60
CA TRP A 331 19.41 -44.36 1.16
C TRP A 331 18.22 -45.23 0.75
N ASP A 332 17.05 -45.06 1.37
CA ASP A 332 15.81 -45.72 0.94
C ASP A 332 15.39 -45.27 -0.48
N MET A 333 15.69 -44.02 -0.86
CA MET A 333 15.38 -43.45 -2.18
C MET A 333 16.52 -43.59 -3.20
N TYR A 334 17.77 -43.73 -2.74
CA TYR A 334 18.94 -43.61 -3.59
C TYR A 334 18.98 -44.71 -4.65
N ASP A 335 18.99 -44.29 -5.91
CA ASP A 335 19.10 -45.17 -7.07
C ASP A 335 20.51 -45.05 -7.68
N PRO A 336 21.39 -46.05 -7.49
CA PRO A 336 22.76 -46.02 -8.00
C PRO A 336 22.85 -46.19 -9.53
N GLU A 337 21.80 -46.67 -10.21
CA GLU A 337 21.77 -46.74 -11.67
C GLU A 337 21.36 -45.40 -12.28
N GLY A 338 20.48 -44.65 -11.59
CA GLY A 338 19.99 -43.36 -12.04
C GLY A 338 20.80 -42.16 -11.60
N TYR A 339 21.54 -42.23 -10.49
CA TYR A 339 22.33 -41.12 -9.96
C TYR A 339 23.73 -41.57 -9.56
N SER A 340 24.66 -40.63 -9.62
CA SER A 340 26.03 -40.81 -9.13
C SER A 340 26.35 -39.79 -8.05
N LEU A 341 27.04 -40.26 -7.01
CA LEU A 341 27.58 -39.43 -5.93
C LEU A 341 29.05 -39.12 -6.20
N TRP A 342 29.46 -37.90 -5.88
CA TRP A 342 30.80 -37.39 -6.09
C TRP A 342 31.25 -36.56 -4.89
N PHE A 343 32.45 -36.83 -4.40
CA PHE A 343 33.17 -35.90 -3.55
C PHE A 343 33.88 -34.87 -4.41
N CYS A 344 33.92 -33.62 -3.95
CA CYS A 344 34.78 -32.60 -4.51
C CYS A 344 35.64 -31.96 -3.42
N ASP A 345 36.96 -32.11 -3.52
CA ASP A 345 37.91 -31.53 -2.59
C ASP A 345 38.62 -30.35 -3.28
N TYR A 346 38.62 -29.16 -2.66
CA TYR A 346 39.23 -27.97 -3.28
C TYR A 346 40.75 -28.10 -3.32
N LYS A 347 41.36 -27.87 -4.48
CA LYS A 347 42.80 -28.12 -4.70
C LYS A 347 43.72 -27.12 -3.98
N TYR A 348 43.25 -25.90 -3.73
CA TYR A 348 44.07 -24.77 -3.27
C TYR A 348 43.69 -24.32 -1.85
N ASN A 349 43.49 -25.27 -0.93
CA ASN A 349 43.07 -24.95 0.44
C ASN A 349 44.05 -24.02 1.17
N ASP A 350 45.35 -24.10 0.89
CA ASP A 350 46.38 -23.25 1.52
C ASP A 350 46.16 -21.75 1.28
N GLU A 351 45.43 -21.38 0.22
CA GLU A 351 45.09 -19.98 -0.11
C GLU A 351 43.89 -19.44 0.69
N ASN A 352 43.15 -20.30 1.39
CA ASN A 352 41.94 -19.93 2.11
C ASN A 352 42.27 -19.41 3.52
N THR A 353 42.92 -18.25 3.60
CA THR A 353 43.38 -17.69 4.88
C THR A 353 42.35 -16.80 5.60
N VAL A 354 41.24 -16.46 4.92
CA VAL A 354 40.23 -15.55 5.42
C VAL A 354 38.84 -16.17 5.28
N SER A 355 38.18 -16.42 6.41
CA SER A 355 36.93 -17.19 6.49
C SER A 355 35.83 -16.65 5.58
N PHE A 356 35.52 -15.35 5.66
CA PHE A 356 34.45 -14.76 4.85
C PHE A 356 34.75 -14.80 3.34
N VAL A 357 36.02 -14.72 2.94
CA VAL A 357 36.44 -14.82 1.53
C VAL A 357 36.21 -16.25 1.04
N THR A 358 36.61 -17.25 1.83
CA THR A 358 36.38 -18.67 1.54
C THR A 358 34.88 -18.98 1.44
N LEU A 359 34.06 -18.44 2.35
CA LEU A 359 32.60 -18.58 2.31
C LEU A 359 32.00 -17.97 1.03
N ASN A 360 32.49 -16.81 0.59
CA ASN A 360 32.04 -16.17 -0.65
C ASN A 360 32.47 -16.94 -1.90
N LYS A 361 33.69 -17.51 -1.92
CA LYS A 361 34.15 -18.39 -3.01
C LYS A 361 33.20 -19.59 -3.19
N VAL A 362 32.85 -20.26 -2.08
CA VAL A 362 31.92 -21.40 -2.10
C VAL A 362 30.52 -20.95 -2.55
N GLY A 363 30.03 -19.80 -2.10
CA GLY A 363 28.76 -19.23 -2.54
C GLY A 363 28.73 -18.94 -4.05
N GLY A 364 29.81 -18.36 -4.59
CA GLY A 364 29.95 -18.11 -6.03
C GLY A 364 29.95 -19.40 -6.86
N PHE A 365 30.64 -20.44 -6.38
CA PHE A 365 30.62 -21.76 -7.02
C PHE A 365 29.20 -22.33 -7.09
N LEU A 366 28.47 -22.32 -5.96
CA LEU A 366 27.08 -22.78 -5.91
C LEU A 366 26.15 -21.99 -6.86
N GLN A 367 26.33 -20.68 -6.99
CA GLN A 367 25.55 -19.89 -7.94
C GLN A 367 25.80 -20.29 -9.39
N ARG A 368 27.06 -20.55 -9.77
CA ARG A 368 27.40 -20.99 -11.13
C ARG A 368 26.86 -22.39 -11.44
N MET A 369 26.74 -23.23 -10.42
CA MET A 369 26.13 -24.55 -10.55
C MET A 369 24.62 -24.50 -10.86
N ASP A 370 23.92 -23.35 -10.81
CA ASP A 370 22.43 -23.21 -10.95
C ASP A 370 21.87 -23.87 -12.23
N LEU A 371 22.69 -23.93 -13.29
CA LEU A 371 22.38 -24.67 -14.53
C LEU A 371 22.10 -26.17 -14.31
N ALA A 372 22.67 -26.78 -13.27
CA ALA A 372 22.44 -28.18 -12.88
C ALA A 372 21.26 -28.38 -11.91
N ARG A 373 20.55 -27.32 -11.51
CA ARG A 373 19.53 -27.35 -10.43
C ARG A 373 18.49 -28.45 -10.55
N LYS A 374 18.03 -28.75 -11.77
CA LYS A 374 17.03 -29.79 -12.05
C LYS A 374 17.60 -31.20 -11.90
N TYR A 375 18.91 -31.36 -12.07
CA TYR A 375 19.58 -32.65 -12.22
C TYR A 375 20.58 -32.95 -11.09
N ALA A 376 20.80 -32.02 -10.18
CA ALA A 376 21.81 -32.16 -9.13
C ALA A 376 21.31 -31.72 -7.75
N PHE A 377 21.90 -32.30 -6.72
CA PHE A 377 21.90 -31.82 -5.34
C PHE A 377 23.35 -31.69 -4.88
N GLY A 378 23.70 -30.58 -4.25
CA GLY A 378 25.08 -30.28 -3.87
C GLY A 378 25.15 -29.68 -2.47
N LYS A 379 26.15 -30.13 -1.72
CA LYS A 379 26.45 -29.67 -0.36
C LYS A 379 27.95 -29.35 -0.26
N MET A 380 28.29 -28.17 0.22
CA MET A 380 29.66 -27.70 0.37
C MET A 380 29.93 -27.35 1.83
N LEU A 381 31.02 -27.86 2.39
CA LEU A 381 31.48 -27.63 3.75
C LEU A 381 32.75 -26.78 3.74
N VAL A 382 32.81 -25.81 4.65
CA VAL A 382 34.03 -25.08 4.99
C VAL A 382 34.46 -25.51 6.37
N ILE A 383 35.67 -26.02 6.49
CA ILE A 383 36.16 -26.77 7.65
C ILE A 383 37.45 -26.12 8.17
N GLY A 384 37.60 -26.05 9.50
CA GLY A 384 38.74 -25.50 10.21
C GLY A 384 38.37 -24.30 11.08
N SER A 385 38.89 -24.25 12.32
CA SER A 385 38.70 -23.12 13.23
C SER A 385 39.68 -21.97 12.99
N ASN A 386 40.78 -22.24 12.28
CA ASN A 386 41.85 -21.30 11.95
C ASN A 386 42.28 -21.52 10.49
N PRO A 387 42.84 -20.49 9.84
CA PRO A 387 43.36 -20.64 8.48
C PRO A 387 44.56 -21.61 8.42
N PRO A 388 44.77 -22.29 7.28
CA PRO A 388 43.93 -22.26 6.07
C PRO A 388 42.63 -23.09 6.21
N PHE A 389 41.51 -22.54 5.74
CA PHE A 389 40.20 -23.20 5.75
C PHE A 389 40.07 -24.20 4.60
N LYS A 390 39.63 -25.42 4.90
CA LYS A 390 39.45 -26.48 3.91
C LYS A 390 38.05 -26.44 3.32
N VAL A 391 37.94 -26.55 2.00
CA VAL A 391 36.65 -26.61 1.29
C VAL A 391 36.47 -28.02 0.72
N LYS A 392 35.37 -28.67 1.13
CA LYS A 392 34.99 -30.01 0.68
C LYS A 392 33.53 -30.02 0.26
N GLY A 393 33.15 -30.88 -0.66
CA GLY A 393 31.77 -30.95 -1.14
C GLY A 393 31.32 -32.36 -1.50
N LEU A 394 30.01 -32.52 -1.49
CA LEU A 394 29.29 -33.72 -1.88
C LEU A 394 28.25 -33.34 -2.92
N TRP A 395 28.27 -34.03 -4.05
CA TRP A 395 27.35 -33.80 -5.16
C TRP A 395 26.69 -35.08 -5.62
N LEU A 396 25.38 -35.02 -5.77
CA LEU A 396 24.55 -36.02 -6.40
C LEU A 396 24.14 -35.52 -7.78
N PHE A 397 24.53 -36.21 -8.84
CA PHE A 397 24.17 -35.87 -10.21
C PHE A 397 23.29 -36.94 -10.85
N ARG A 398 22.36 -36.51 -11.69
CA ARG A 398 21.57 -37.40 -12.55
C ARG A 398 22.46 -38.01 -13.62
N GLY A 399 22.47 -39.33 -13.72
CA GLY A 399 23.34 -40.10 -14.60
C GLY A 399 24.62 -40.57 -13.91
N GLN A 400 25.46 -41.28 -14.66
CA GLN A 400 26.66 -41.95 -14.12
C GLN A 400 27.93 -41.10 -14.11
N GLU A 401 27.89 -39.95 -14.78
CA GLU A 401 28.98 -39.01 -14.92
C GLU A 401 28.54 -37.62 -14.48
N ILE A 402 29.50 -36.76 -14.13
CA ILE A 402 29.23 -35.34 -13.94
C ILE A 402 28.72 -34.79 -15.28
N PRO A 403 27.56 -34.10 -15.33
CA PRO A 403 27.00 -33.69 -16.60
C PRO A 403 27.95 -32.78 -17.39
N GLN A 404 28.18 -33.10 -18.67
CA GLN A 404 29.16 -32.39 -19.50
C GLN A 404 28.91 -30.87 -19.55
N PHE A 405 27.65 -30.44 -19.63
CA PHE A 405 27.29 -29.02 -19.62
C PHE A 405 27.65 -28.30 -18.32
N VAL A 406 27.87 -29.03 -17.21
CA VAL A 406 28.39 -28.46 -15.95
C VAL A 406 29.89 -28.25 -16.04
N ILE A 407 30.61 -29.22 -16.62
CA ILE A 407 32.05 -29.14 -16.85
C ILE A 407 32.36 -27.99 -17.83
N ASP A 408 31.58 -27.86 -18.89
CA ASP A 408 31.81 -26.87 -19.95
C ASP A 408 31.52 -25.42 -19.49
N GLU A 409 30.51 -25.22 -18.64
CA GLU A 409 30.00 -23.88 -18.27
C GLU A 409 30.48 -23.40 -16.89
N CYS A 410 30.92 -24.31 -16.01
CA CYS A 410 31.41 -23.98 -14.68
C CYS A 410 32.93 -24.18 -14.61
N TYR A 411 33.70 -23.13 -14.93
CA TYR A 411 35.16 -23.18 -14.90
C TYR A 411 35.75 -23.57 -13.54
N ASP A 412 35.02 -23.33 -12.44
CA ASP A 412 35.44 -23.76 -11.10
C ASP A 412 35.54 -25.27 -10.95
N MET A 413 34.90 -26.07 -11.81
CA MET A 413 34.97 -27.54 -11.75
C MET A 413 36.42 -28.03 -11.78
N GLU A 414 37.32 -27.33 -12.48
CA GLU A 414 38.74 -27.65 -12.53
C GLU A 414 39.51 -27.31 -11.24
N LEU A 415 38.97 -26.44 -10.39
CA LEU A 415 39.56 -26.03 -9.12
C LEU A 415 39.32 -27.07 -8.00
N TYR A 416 38.47 -28.05 -8.26
CA TYR A 416 38.20 -29.17 -7.35
C TYR A 416 38.72 -30.47 -7.94
N GLU A 417 39.15 -31.36 -7.06
CA GLU A 417 39.39 -32.76 -7.38
C GLU A 417 38.09 -33.53 -7.17
N TRP A 418 37.57 -34.15 -8.23
CA TRP A 418 36.31 -34.86 -8.23
C TRP A 418 36.55 -36.37 -8.15
N THR A 419 36.03 -37.00 -7.09
CA THR A 419 36.14 -38.44 -6.89
C THR A 419 34.75 -39.04 -6.82
N LYS A 420 34.44 -40.02 -7.67
CA LYS A 420 33.16 -40.74 -7.61
C LYS A 420 33.10 -41.55 -6.32
N VAL A 421 32.00 -41.45 -5.58
CA VAL A 421 31.82 -42.16 -4.31
C VAL A 421 31.61 -43.64 -4.59
N ASP A 422 32.40 -44.48 -3.92
CA ASP A 422 32.15 -45.91 -3.86
C ASP A 422 31.18 -46.22 -2.71
N ILE A 423 29.94 -46.55 -3.05
CA ILE A 423 28.90 -46.86 -2.08
C ILE A 423 29.08 -48.22 -1.38
N SER A 424 29.97 -49.07 -1.90
CA SER A 424 30.33 -50.34 -1.26
C SER A 424 31.38 -50.17 -0.16
N ASP A 425 32.07 -49.03 -0.14
CA ASP A 425 32.98 -48.63 0.91
C ASP A 425 32.20 -47.95 2.05
N GLU A 426 32.04 -48.66 3.17
CA GLU A 426 31.30 -48.17 4.34
C GLU A 426 31.92 -46.88 4.92
N ALA A 427 33.22 -46.64 4.76
CA ALA A 427 33.85 -45.40 5.22
C ALA A 427 33.44 -44.21 4.35
N GLN A 428 33.37 -44.39 3.02
CA GLN A 428 32.89 -43.35 2.11
C GLN A 428 31.39 -43.12 2.27
N LYS A 429 30.61 -44.18 2.47
CA LYS A 429 29.19 -44.08 2.75
C LYS A 429 28.91 -43.31 4.04
N GLU A 430 29.71 -43.55 5.08
CA GLU A 430 29.62 -42.80 6.32
C GLU A 430 30.06 -41.33 6.15
N ARG A 431 31.10 -41.07 5.34
CA ARG A 431 31.49 -39.70 4.96
C ARG A 431 30.34 -38.97 4.24
N VAL A 432 29.62 -39.62 3.34
CA VAL A 432 28.40 -39.08 2.71
C VAL A 432 27.36 -38.72 3.77
N ASN A 433 27.08 -39.61 4.72
CA ASN A 433 26.11 -39.35 5.80
C ASN A 433 26.48 -38.09 6.59
N GLN A 434 27.75 -38.01 7.00
CA GLN A 434 28.29 -36.90 7.79
C GLN A 434 28.20 -35.56 7.03
N MET A 435 28.44 -35.55 5.71
CA MET A 435 28.33 -34.34 4.90
C MET A 435 26.88 -33.89 4.69
N ILE A 436 25.95 -34.84 4.55
CA ILE A 436 24.53 -34.52 4.39
C ILE A 436 23.98 -33.95 5.72
N GLU A 437 24.36 -34.52 6.86
CA GLU A 437 23.83 -34.12 8.18
C GLU A 437 24.54 -32.94 8.85
N ASP A 438 25.53 -32.32 8.20
CA ASP A 438 26.37 -31.27 8.78
C ASP A 438 27.06 -31.71 10.08
N PHE A 439 27.57 -32.96 10.09
CA PHE A 439 28.19 -33.55 11.27
C PHE A 439 29.40 -32.72 11.73
N GLU A 440 29.41 -32.34 13.01
CA GLU A 440 30.51 -31.59 13.62
C GLU A 440 31.06 -32.34 14.85
N PRO A 441 32.39 -32.52 14.98
CA PRO A 441 33.45 -32.13 14.03
C PRO A 441 33.50 -33.05 12.80
N PHE A 442 33.73 -32.46 11.62
CA PHE A 442 33.83 -33.18 10.36
C PHE A 442 35.31 -33.54 10.07
N GLU A 443 35.62 -34.82 9.85
CA GLU A 443 37.00 -35.31 9.66
C GLU A 443 37.97 -34.88 10.78
N GLY A 444 37.47 -34.68 12.01
CA GLY A 444 38.27 -34.26 13.18
C GLY A 444 38.55 -32.76 13.28
N GLU A 445 37.98 -31.95 12.38
CA GLU A 445 38.10 -30.49 12.36
C GLU A 445 36.74 -29.81 12.54
N ALA A 446 36.73 -28.59 13.09
CA ALA A 446 35.48 -27.85 13.33
C ALA A 446 34.81 -27.48 12.00
N LEU A 447 33.48 -27.54 11.98
CA LEU A 447 32.70 -27.17 10.80
C LEU A 447 32.39 -25.67 10.87
N LEU A 448 33.01 -24.88 10.00
CA LEU A 448 32.82 -23.43 9.99
C LEU A 448 31.49 -23.02 9.34
N ASP A 449 31.14 -23.65 8.22
CA ASP A 449 29.86 -23.42 7.52
C ASP A 449 29.53 -24.58 6.58
N ALA A 450 28.25 -24.71 6.23
CA ALA A 450 27.74 -25.78 5.38
C ALA A 450 26.64 -25.28 4.42
N LYS A 451 26.96 -25.10 3.13
CA LYS A 451 26.09 -24.49 2.11
C LYS A 451 25.45 -25.51 1.17
N CYS A 452 24.17 -25.32 0.87
CA CYS A 452 23.38 -26.17 -0.04
C CYS A 452 22.99 -25.41 -1.33
N PHE A 453 22.96 -26.12 -2.45
CA PHE A 453 22.79 -25.57 -3.80
C PHE A 453 21.33 -25.23 -4.19
N ASN A 454 20.82 -23.98 -3.99
CA ASN A 454 19.49 -23.49 -4.47
C ASN A 454 19.22 -21.95 -4.23
N HIS A 455 18.27 -21.27 -4.92
CA HIS A 455 17.96 -19.80 -4.84
C HIS A 455 17.66 -19.27 -3.40
N ASP A 456 18.54 -18.47 -2.82
CA ASP A 456 18.68 -18.32 -1.37
C ASP A 456 18.40 -16.92 -0.81
N GLN A 457 17.97 -15.93 -1.61
CA GLN A 457 17.84 -14.54 -1.13
C GLN A 457 16.46 -13.89 -1.36
N PRO A 458 15.97 -13.08 -0.40
CA PRO A 458 14.76 -12.28 -0.54
C PRO A 458 14.98 -11.00 -1.35
N GLY A 459 13.90 -10.29 -1.73
CA GLY A 459 13.98 -8.91 -2.24
C GLY A 459 13.32 -8.64 -3.59
N GLY A 460 13.04 -9.67 -4.41
CA GLY A 460 12.40 -9.49 -5.70
C GLY A 460 13.17 -8.50 -6.59
N ALA A 461 12.50 -7.45 -7.10
CA ALA A 461 13.14 -6.41 -7.93
C ALA A 461 14.05 -5.44 -7.16
N ALA A 462 13.97 -5.42 -5.83
CA ALA A 462 14.82 -4.60 -4.96
C ALA A 462 16.00 -5.40 -4.33
N HIS A 463 16.26 -6.62 -4.82
CA HIS A 463 17.34 -7.46 -4.29
C HIS A 463 18.74 -6.87 -4.60
N SER A 464 19.76 -7.43 -3.96
CA SER A 464 21.16 -7.17 -4.32
C SER A 464 21.88 -8.47 -4.64
N PHE A 465 23.02 -8.40 -5.33
CA PHE A 465 23.90 -9.55 -5.55
C PHE A 465 25.36 -9.12 -5.45
N ASP A 466 26.22 -10.04 -5.00
CA ASP A 466 27.65 -9.84 -4.84
C ASP A 466 28.43 -10.64 -5.89
N ILE A 467 29.29 -9.97 -6.64
CA ILE A 467 30.22 -10.61 -7.59
C ILE A 467 31.60 -10.00 -7.41
N LYS A 468 32.58 -10.84 -7.07
CA LYS A 468 33.99 -10.43 -6.83
C LYS A 468 34.13 -9.31 -5.77
N GLY A 469 33.23 -9.26 -4.77
CA GLY A 469 33.24 -8.22 -3.74
C GLY A 469 32.58 -6.90 -4.16
N TYR A 470 32.01 -6.84 -5.37
CA TYR A 470 31.14 -5.75 -5.81
C TYR A 470 29.69 -6.10 -5.52
N LYS A 471 29.00 -5.26 -4.76
CA LYS A 471 27.61 -5.42 -4.36
C LYS A 471 26.73 -4.54 -5.23
N PHE A 472 25.94 -5.18 -6.08
CA PHE A 472 25.10 -4.53 -7.08
C PHE A 472 23.65 -4.44 -6.64
N ASP A 473 23.04 -3.27 -6.86
CA ASP A 473 21.59 -3.10 -6.78
C ASP A 473 20.92 -3.65 -8.05
N SER A 474 19.87 -4.47 -7.89
CA SER A 474 19.18 -5.10 -9.03
C SER A 474 18.16 -4.20 -9.72
N GLY A 475 17.74 -3.09 -9.09
CA GLY A 475 16.61 -2.30 -9.56
C GLY A 475 16.69 -0.82 -9.18
N PRO A 476 16.05 -0.39 -8.09
CA PRO A 476 15.89 1.03 -7.75
C PRO A 476 17.23 1.68 -7.39
N SER A 477 17.47 2.88 -7.93
CA SER A 477 18.70 3.65 -7.68
C SER A 477 18.45 4.95 -6.93
N LEU A 478 17.30 5.59 -7.16
CA LEU A 478 16.95 6.87 -6.56
C LEU A 478 15.95 6.65 -5.43
N PHE A 479 16.30 7.10 -4.23
CA PHE A 479 15.43 7.02 -3.06
C PHE A 479 15.22 8.41 -2.46
N SER A 480 14.01 8.65 -1.97
CA SER A 480 13.63 9.91 -1.36
C SER A 480 12.75 9.65 -0.15
N GLY A 481 13.01 10.35 0.96
CA GLY A 481 12.17 10.34 2.15
C GLY A 481 12.13 9.02 2.92
N LEU A 482 13.11 8.12 2.78
CA LEU A 482 13.19 6.91 3.61
C LEU A 482 13.39 7.24 5.11
N GLN A 483 13.97 8.41 5.41
CA GLN A 483 14.12 8.93 6.76
C GLN A 483 13.03 9.92 7.18
N SER A 484 12.06 10.20 6.30
CA SER A 484 10.91 11.04 6.64
C SER A 484 10.03 10.38 7.72
N ARG A 485 9.39 11.19 8.57
CA ARG A 485 8.59 10.71 9.72
C ARG A 485 7.25 11.41 9.81
N GLY A 486 6.28 10.73 10.43
CA GLY A 486 4.92 11.22 10.64
C GLY A 486 3.96 10.88 9.48
N PRO A 487 2.73 11.41 9.52
CA PRO A 487 1.66 11.00 8.60
C PRO A 487 1.93 11.29 7.11
N GLN A 488 2.82 12.26 6.82
CA GLN A 488 3.16 12.68 5.46
C GLN A 488 4.45 12.01 4.94
N ALA A 489 5.06 11.15 5.75
CA ALA A 489 6.29 10.46 5.37
C ALA A 489 6.08 9.54 4.16
N ASN A 490 7.17 9.23 3.47
CA ASN A 490 7.24 8.18 2.47
C ASN A 490 6.56 6.89 2.99
N PRO A 491 5.68 6.24 2.22
CA PRO A 491 5.03 5.00 2.63
C PRO A 491 5.97 3.90 3.13
N LEU A 492 7.15 3.71 2.54
CA LEU A 492 8.11 2.74 3.03
C LEU A 492 8.64 3.14 4.41
N ALA A 493 8.96 4.43 4.63
CA ALA A 493 9.42 4.92 5.93
C ALA A 493 8.38 4.66 7.03
N GLN A 494 7.11 4.90 6.73
CA GLN A 494 6.02 4.61 7.66
C GLN A 494 5.83 3.09 7.90
N VAL A 495 6.04 2.23 6.89
CA VAL A 495 6.04 0.77 7.07
C VAL A 495 7.19 0.35 7.99
N LEU A 496 8.40 0.88 7.79
CA LEU A 496 9.55 0.62 8.66
C LEU A 496 9.29 1.10 10.09
N ASP A 497 8.69 2.29 10.26
CA ASP A 497 8.28 2.81 11.57
C ASP A 497 7.27 1.87 12.24
N ALA A 498 6.27 1.37 11.50
CA ALA A 498 5.29 0.42 12.02
C ALA A 498 5.92 -0.92 12.45
N LEU A 499 7.00 -1.34 11.78
CA LEU A 499 7.80 -2.51 12.16
C LEU A 499 8.78 -2.21 13.31
N GLY A 500 9.01 -0.94 13.62
CA GLY A 500 10.03 -0.49 14.56
C GLY A 500 11.44 -0.79 14.08
N GLU A 501 11.68 -0.70 12.77
CA GLU A 501 12.95 -0.93 12.10
C GLU A 501 13.56 0.39 11.61
N THR A 502 14.89 0.47 11.61
CA THR A 502 15.61 1.66 11.14
C THR A 502 16.42 1.35 9.89
N LEU A 503 16.50 2.32 8.99
CA LEU A 503 17.29 2.26 7.77
C LEU A 503 18.25 3.46 7.72
N PRO A 504 19.55 3.25 8.02
CA PRO A 504 20.56 4.28 7.83
C PRO A 504 20.70 4.64 6.35
N CYS A 505 20.76 5.93 6.06
CA CYS A 505 20.95 6.45 4.71
C CYS A 505 22.07 7.49 4.68
N ALA A 506 22.82 7.53 3.59
CA ALA A 506 23.59 8.71 3.18
C ALA A 506 22.65 9.71 2.51
N THR A 507 22.93 11.01 2.65
CA THR A 507 22.13 12.09 2.05
C THR A 507 22.91 12.80 0.97
N TYR A 508 22.22 13.20 -0.10
CA TYR A 508 22.78 14.00 -1.19
C TYR A 508 21.68 14.91 -1.78
N ASP A 509 22.04 15.96 -2.50
CA ASP A 509 21.08 16.98 -2.96
C ASP A 509 21.08 17.18 -4.48
N SER A 510 21.84 16.38 -5.23
CA SER A 510 22.10 16.66 -6.63
C SER A 510 22.38 15.42 -7.49
N TRP A 511 22.18 15.59 -8.79
CA TRP A 511 22.54 14.62 -9.82
C TRP A 511 23.04 15.35 -11.07
N MET A 512 23.91 14.68 -11.83
CA MET A 512 24.40 15.22 -13.10
C MET A 512 23.39 14.96 -14.21
N VAL A 513 23.21 15.95 -15.09
CA VAL A 513 22.31 15.86 -16.23
C VAL A 513 23.12 16.11 -17.49
N HIS A 514 23.07 15.18 -18.43
CA HIS A 514 23.69 15.28 -19.74
C HIS A 514 22.60 15.30 -20.80
N ILE A 515 22.48 16.40 -21.51
CA ILE A 515 21.46 16.67 -22.53
C ILE A 515 22.14 17.03 -23.86
N PRO A 516 21.41 17.10 -24.99
CA PRO A 516 21.99 17.52 -26.27
C PRO A 516 22.67 18.89 -26.20
N GLU A 517 22.12 19.82 -25.43
CA GLU A 517 22.60 21.21 -25.30
C GLU A 517 23.84 21.35 -24.40
N GLY A 518 24.17 20.33 -23.61
CA GLY A 518 25.31 20.37 -22.69
C GLY A 518 25.14 19.47 -21.46
N GLN A 519 25.76 19.86 -20.35
CA GLN A 519 25.62 19.17 -19.07
C GLN A 519 25.61 20.15 -17.91
N PHE A 520 24.86 19.83 -16.86
CA PHE A 520 24.76 20.65 -15.66
C PHE A 520 24.44 19.78 -14.42
N LEU A 521 24.83 20.27 -13.25
CA LEU A 521 24.54 19.63 -11.98
C LEU A 521 23.18 20.11 -11.46
N SER A 522 22.15 19.29 -11.63
CA SER A 522 20.81 19.58 -11.12
C SER A 522 20.78 19.40 -9.61
N ARG A 523 20.47 20.49 -8.88
CA ARG A 523 20.29 20.47 -7.42
C ARG A 523 18.81 20.53 -7.05
N ILE A 524 18.45 19.77 -6.02
CA ILE A 524 17.17 19.85 -5.36
C ILE A 524 17.10 21.14 -4.56
N GLY A 525 15.90 21.75 -4.52
CA GLY A 525 15.65 22.99 -3.81
C GLY A 525 15.45 24.20 -4.72
N PRO A 526 15.11 25.37 -4.14
CA PRO A 526 14.39 26.41 -4.84
C PRO A 526 15.19 27.29 -5.82
N THR A 527 16.52 27.18 -5.90
CA THR A 527 17.29 28.37 -6.36
C THR A 527 18.46 28.17 -7.33
N ASP A 528 18.95 26.97 -7.61
CA ASP A 528 20.06 26.81 -8.58
C ASP A 528 19.60 26.43 -9.99
N PHE A 529 18.52 25.65 -10.14
CA PHE A 529 18.02 25.24 -11.45
C PHE A 529 17.61 26.42 -12.36
N PHE A 530 17.23 27.57 -11.78
CA PHE A 530 16.96 28.78 -12.57
C PHE A 530 18.19 29.28 -13.35
N LYS A 531 19.41 29.08 -12.83
CA LYS A 531 20.65 29.44 -13.53
C LYS A 531 20.88 28.51 -14.71
N ASP A 532 20.64 27.21 -14.52
CA ASP A 532 20.74 26.21 -15.58
C ASP A 532 19.71 26.49 -16.68
N LEU A 533 18.45 26.76 -16.31
CA LEU A 533 17.41 27.17 -17.28
C LEU A 533 17.82 28.42 -18.04
N GLN A 534 18.38 29.43 -17.37
CA GLN A 534 18.83 30.66 -18.02
C GLN A 534 19.97 30.40 -19.02
N GLN A 535 20.86 29.46 -18.71
CA GLN A 535 22.03 29.12 -19.53
C GLN A 535 21.66 28.23 -20.73
N TYR A 536 20.84 27.20 -20.54
CA TYR A 536 20.60 26.15 -21.54
C TYR A 536 19.27 26.31 -22.29
N ALA A 537 18.28 27.01 -21.73
CA ALA A 537 16.94 27.17 -22.33
C ALA A 537 16.53 28.64 -22.56
N GLY A 538 17.11 29.57 -21.79
CA GLY A 538 16.90 31.01 -21.93
C GLY A 538 15.87 31.60 -20.95
N PRO A 539 15.61 32.91 -21.03
CA PRO A 539 14.81 33.64 -20.03
C PRO A 539 13.32 33.27 -20.02
N ASN A 540 12.78 32.82 -21.15
CA ASN A 540 11.38 32.37 -21.23
C ASN A 540 11.16 31.09 -20.40
N ALA A 541 12.07 30.12 -20.50
CA ALA A 541 12.04 28.91 -19.70
C ALA A 541 12.08 29.21 -18.19
N VAL A 542 12.91 30.16 -17.76
CA VAL A 542 12.97 30.64 -16.37
C VAL A 542 11.61 31.20 -15.92
N HIS A 543 10.95 32.01 -16.76
CA HIS A 543 9.64 32.58 -16.45
C HIS A 543 8.55 31.50 -16.36
N GLU A 544 8.51 30.59 -17.33
CA GLU A 544 7.56 29.48 -17.35
C GLU A 544 7.74 28.52 -16.16
N TRP A 545 8.98 28.21 -15.79
CA TRP A 545 9.26 27.37 -14.61
C TRP A 545 8.79 28.02 -13.31
N ARG A 546 9.02 29.34 -13.16
CA ARG A 546 8.52 30.08 -12.00
C ARG A 546 7.00 30.04 -11.92
N LYS A 547 6.33 30.25 -13.06
CA LYS A 547 4.87 30.18 -13.18
C LYS A 547 4.34 28.80 -12.78
N LEU A 548 5.04 27.73 -13.13
CA LEU A 548 4.70 26.36 -12.71
C LEU A 548 4.82 26.19 -11.20
N LEU A 549 5.95 26.57 -10.60
CA LEU A 549 6.16 26.43 -9.15
C LEU A 549 5.15 27.23 -8.33
N ASP A 550 4.84 28.46 -8.76
CA ASP A 550 3.83 29.32 -8.11
C ASP A 550 2.43 28.69 -8.12
N ALA A 551 2.12 27.86 -9.13
CA ALA A 551 0.86 27.15 -9.24
C ALA A 551 0.83 25.82 -8.48
N VAL A 552 1.94 25.07 -8.51
CA VAL A 552 2.02 23.70 -7.98
C VAL A 552 2.24 23.68 -6.46
N LEU A 553 3.12 24.53 -5.93
CA LEU A 553 3.47 24.50 -4.50
C LEU A 553 2.26 24.74 -3.58
N PRO A 554 1.31 25.65 -3.87
CA PRO A 554 0.10 25.79 -3.05
C PRO A 554 -0.84 24.58 -3.08
N LEU A 555 -0.79 23.76 -4.15
CA LEU A 555 -1.61 22.54 -4.28
C LEU A 555 -1.05 21.38 -3.44
N SER A 556 0.20 21.48 -2.98
CA SER A 556 0.86 20.45 -2.17
C SER A 556 0.10 20.14 -0.88
N ALA A 557 -0.47 21.15 -0.21
CA ALA A 557 -1.22 20.96 1.02
C ALA A 557 -2.45 20.04 0.84
N ALA A 558 -3.07 20.09 -0.35
CA ALA A 558 -4.18 19.22 -0.71
C ALA A 558 -3.72 17.80 -1.08
N ALA A 559 -2.63 17.68 -1.84
CA ALA A 559 -2.04 16.37 -2.18
C ALA A 559 -1.52 15.62 -0.94
N MET A 560 -0.98 16.36 0.03
CA MET A 560 -0.43 15.85 1.31
C MET A 560 -1.49 15.57 2.38
N ALA A 561 -2.78 15.83 2.10
CA ALA A 561 -3.85 15.70 3.08
C ALA A 561 -4.33 14.25 3.29
N LEU A 562 -3.97 13.32 2.38
CA LEU A 562 -4.37 11.91 2.42
C LEU A 562 -3.14 10.99 2.40
N PRO A 563 -2.66 10.50 3.56
CA PRO A 563 -1.58 9.53 3.63
C PRO A 563 -1.98 8.21 2.94
N PRO A 564 -1.21 7.70 1.96
CA PRO A 564 -1.53 6.44 1.28
C PRO A 564 -1.73 5.25 2.23
N LEU A 565 -1.02 5.24 3.36
CA LEU A 565 -1.10 4.19 4.40
C LEU A 565 -2.38 4.13 5.21
N SER A 566 -3.20 5.17 5.11
CA SER A 566 -4.50 5.23 5.75
C SER A 566 -5.63 4.69 4.89
N ILE A 567 -5.31 4.34 3.64
CA ILE A 567 -6.25 3.85 2.64
C ILE A 567 -6.43 2.34 2.84
N ARG A 568 -7.67 1.88 2.67
CA ARG A 568 -8.04 0.47 2.56
C ARG A 568 -8.51 0.18 1.15
N GLY A 569 -8.30 -1.05 0.67
CA GLY A 569 -8.74 -1.50 -0.64
C GLY A 569 -10.20 -1.99 -0.68
N ASP A 570 -10.93 -1.80 0.43
CA ASP A 570 -12.33 -2.20 0.62
C ASP A 570 -13.22 -0.99 0.96
N TRP A 571 -14.54 -1.21 1.01
CA TRP A 571 -15.53 -0.17 1.34
C TRP A 571 -15.33 0.49 2.72
N GLY A 572 -14.51 -0.11 3.60
CA GLY A 572 -14.10 0.49 4.87
C GLY A 572 -13.20 1.72 4.70
N VAL A 573 -12.73 2.02 3.49
CA VAL A 573 -12.11 3.31 3.17
C VAL A 573 -13.07 4.48 3.43
N LEU A 574 -14.38 4.32 3.21
CA LEU A 574 -15.34 5.41 3.44
C LEU A 574 -15.44 5.79 4.92
N SER A 575 -15.39 4.80 5.82
CA SER A 575 -15.44 5.03 7.26
C SER A 575 -14.10 5.49 7.83
N THR A 576 -13.00 4.87 7.41
CA THR A 576 -11.64 5.26 7.85
C THR A 576 -11.22 6.63 7.32
N ALA A 577 -11.52 6.95 6.05
CA ALA A 577 -11.24 8.26 5.47
C ALA A 577 -12.12 9.36 6.07
N ALA A 578 -13.43 9.12 6.21
CA ALA A 578 -14.36 10.12 6.76
C ALA A 578 -14.14 10.36 8.26
N ALA A 579 -13.89 9.33 9.08
CA ALA A 579 -13.68 9.53 10.52
C ALA A 579 -12.36 10.25 10.82
N ARG A 580 -11.31 9.95 10.04
CA ARG A 580 -9.93 10.34 10.38
C ARG A 580 -9.46 11.61 9.70
N TYR A 581 -9.88 11.81 8.45
CA TYR A 581 -9.42 12.94 7.63
C TYR A 581 -10.50 13.98 7.40
N ALA A 582 -11.78 13.74 7.72
CA ALA A 582 -12.79 14.79 7.58
C ALA A 582 -12.43 16.08 8.34
N PRO A 583 -11.86 16.06 9.57
CA PRO A 583 -11.46 17.30 10.24
C PRO A 583 -10.29 18.03 9.56
N SER A 584 -9.26 17.31 9.11
CA SER A 584 -8.09 17.92 8.44
C SER A 584 -8.41 18.34 7.01
N LEU A 585 -9.17 17.54 6.26
CA LEU A 585 -9.67 17.87 4.93
C LEU A 585 -10.65 19.03 5.01
N PHE A 586 -11.55 19.09 6.00
CA PHE A 586 -12.46 20.22 6.22
C PHE A 586 -11.72 21.49 6.61
N LYS A 587 -10.70 21.41 7.49
CA LYS A 587 -9.82 22.55 7.82
C LYS A 587 -9.02 23.01 6.60
N SER A 588 -8.49 22.09 5.82
CA SER A 588 -7.77 22.39 4.57
C SER A 588 -8.72 22.98 3.53
N PHE A 589 -9.96 22.48 3.39
CA PHE A 589 -11.01 23.02 2.52
C PHE A 589 -11.50 24.40 2.94
N LEU A 590 -11.51 24.70 4.24
CA LEU A 590 -11.85 26.04 4.77
C LEU A 590 -10.73 27.06 4.55
N GLN A 591 -9.46 26.62 4.64
CA GLN A 591 -8.30 27.45 4.34
C GLN A 591 -8.08 27.63 2.83
N MET A 592 -8.49 26.64 2.03
CA MET A 592 -8.46 26.65 0.57
C MET A 592 -9.70 27.37 0.03
N GLY A 593 -9.55 28.63 -0.38
CA GLY A 593 -10.65 29.39 -0.99
C GLY A 593 -11.30 28.69 -2.21
N PRO A 594 -12.44 29.20 -2.72
CA PRO A 594 -13.25 28.54 -3.75
C PRO A 594 -12.50 28.23 -5.07
N ARG A 595 -11.41 28.96 -5.38
CA ARG A 595 -10.54 28.66 -6.54
C ARG A 595 -9.69 27.39 -6.34
N THR A 596 -9.29 27.10 -5.10
CA THR A 596 -8.41 25.97 -4.77
C THR A 596 -9.19 24.65 -4.64
N ALA A 597 -10.46 24.70 -4.20
CA ALA A 597 -11.38 23.56 -4.23
C ALA A 597 -11.67 23.06 -5.67
N LEU A 598 -11.71 23.96 -6.65
CA LEU A 598 -11.76 23.61 -8.08
C LEU A 598 -10.43 23.05 -8.60
N GLY A 599 -9.30 23.41 -7.97
CA GLY A 599 -7.97 22.87 -8.28
C GLY A 599 -7.74 21.45 -7.74
N ALA A 600 -8.43 21.05 -6.67
CA ALA A 600 -8.30 19.70 -6.10
C ALA A 600 -8.81 18.59 -7.05
N THR A 601 -9.79 18.87 -7.91
CA THR A 601 -10.23 17.91 -8.95
C THR A 601 -9.18 17.72 -10.06
N LYS A 602 -8.28 18.70 -10.26
CA LYS A 602 -7.16 18.59 -11.21
C LYS A 602 -6.09 17.61 -10.73
N LEU A 603 -5.98 17.37 -9.42
CA LEU A 603 -5.03 16.38 -8.87
C LEU A 603 -5.29 14.97 -9.40
N LEU A 604 -6.52 14.67 -9.81
CA LEU A 604 -6.91 13.37 -10.38
C LEU A 604 -6.81 13.30 -11.92
N ARG A 605 -6.32 14.37 -12.56
CA ARG A 605 -6.20 14.50 -14.03
C ARG A 605 -4.72 14.41 -14.46
N PRO A 606 -4.45 14.18 -15.77
CA PRO A 606 -3.11 14.27 -16.32
C PRO A 606 -2.41 15.59 -15.98
N PHE A 607 -1.13 15.55 -15.65
CA PHE A 607 -0.36 16.75 -15.31
C PHE A 607 -0.27 17.75 -16.47
N SER A 608 -0.36 17.30 -17.72
CA SER A 608 -0.38 18.16 -18.90
C SER A 608 -1.52 19.18 -18.87
N GLU A 609 -2.68 18.86 -18.26
CA GLU A 609 -3.78 19.83 -18.13
C GLU A 609 -3.36 21.06 -17.31
N ILE A 610 -2.52 20.88 -16.28
CA ILE A 610 -1.95 22.00 -15.51
C ILE A 610 -0.99 22.82 -16.38
N LEU A 611 -0.15 22.15 -17.18
CA LEU A 611 0.79 22.83 -18.08
C LEU A 611 0.07 23.66 -19.15
N ASP A 612 -1.02 23.11 -19.70
CA ASP A 612 -1.84 23.74 -20.74
C ASP A 612 -2.62 24.93 -20.19
N ASP A 613 -3.21 24.80 -18.99
CA ASP A 613 -3.89 25.90 -18.30
C ASP A 613 -2.94 27.07 -17.97
N LEU A 614 -1.69 26.75 -17.63
CA LEU A 614 -0.64 27.74 -17.42
C LEU A 614 -0.04 28.24 -18.75
N GLN A 615 -0.46 27.70 -19.89
CA GLN A 615 0.04 28.06 -21.22
C GLN A 615 1.57 27.96 -21.33
N LEU A 616 2.17 26.96 -20.69
CA LEU A 616 3.62 26.72 -20.79
C LEU A 616 3.92 26.20 -22.20
N LYS A 617 4.75 26.86 -22.98
CA LYS A 617 5.03 26.51 -24.39
C LYS A 617 6.51 26.29 -24.66
N ASP A 618 7.38 26.61 -23.73
CA ASP A 618 8.81 26.42 -23.89
C ASP A 618 9.13 24.92 -24.08
N PRO A 619 9.76 24.54 -25.20
CA PRO A 619 10.02 23.12 -25.50
C PRO A 619 10.89 22.44 -24.45
N PHE A 620 11.89 23.15 -23.91
CA PHE A 620 12.77 22.60 -22.90
C PHE A 620 11.99 22.29 -21.61
N ILE A 621 11.13 23.22 -21.17
CA ILE A 621 10.28 23.01 -19.99
C ILE A 621 9.34 21.82 -20.19
N ARG A 622 8.70 21.71 -21.35
CA ARG A 622 7.81 20.58 -21.67
C ARG A 622 8.56 19.25 -21.63
N ASN A 623 9.71 19.17 -22.28
CA ASN A 623 10.55 17.98 -22.33
C ASN A 623 11.12 17.60 -20.96
N TRP A 624 11.52 18.60 -20.16
CA TRP A 624 12.02 18.39 -18.81
C TRP A 624 10.92 17.82 -17.89
N ILE A 625 9.70 18.33 -17.99
CA ILE A 625 8.57 17.82 -17.21
C ILE A 625 8.17 16.42 -17.68
N ASP A 626 8.21 16.14 -18.98
CA ASP A 626 8.01 14.80 -19.51
C ASP A 626 9.09 13.84 -19.00
N LEU A 627 10.35 14.25 -18.95
CA LEU A 627 11.44 13.46 -18.36
C LEU A 627 11.14 13.14 -16.89
N LEU A 628 10.86 14.14 -16.06
CA LEU A 628 10.55 13.91 -14.64
C LEU A 628 9.33 13.01 -14.44
N SER A 629 8.27 13.21 -15.23
CA SER A 629 7.07 12.37 -15.20
C SER A 629 7.41 10.92 -15.56
N PHE A 630 8.22 10.74 -16.60
CA PHE A 630 8.61 9.44 -17.12
C PHE A 630 9.49 8.67 -16.12
N LEU A 631 10.45 9.36 -15.49
CA LEU A 631 11.30 8.75 -14.47
C LEU A 631 10.53 8.39 -13.18
N LEU A 632 9.45 9.12 -12.89
CA LEU A 632 8.62 8.88 -11.72
C LEU A 632 7.65 7.71 -11.92
N ALA A 633 6.95 7.68 -13.05
CA ALA A 633 5.78 6.81 -13.25
C ALA A 633 5.82 5.96 -14.53
N GLY A 634 6.90 6.04 -15.33
CA GLY A 634 6.99 5.34 -16.62
C GLY A 634 6.08 5.89 -17.71
N VAL A 635 5.51 7.09 -17.51
CA VAL A 635 4.62 7.78 -18.45
C VAL A 635 4.89 9.29 -18.49
N LYS A 636 4.58 9.95 -19.61
CA LYS A 636 4.76 11.40 -19.81
C LYS A 636 3.72 12.24 -19.05
N ALA A 637 3.87 13.57 -19.10
CA ALA A 637 2.98 14.51 -18.41
C ALA A 637 1.51 14.38 -18.84
N ASN A 638 1.27 13.93 -20.08
CA ASN A 638 -0.08 13.69 -20.62
C ASN A 638 -0.78 12.45 -20.04
N ALA A 639 -0.10 11.68 -19.20
CA ALA A 639 -0.61 10.46 -18.62
C ALA A 639 -0.35 10.31 -17.11
N VAL A 640 0.71 10.93 -16.57
CA VAL A 640 0.99 10.92 -15.14
C VAL A 640 -0.11 11.64 -14.34
N LEU A 641 -0.42 11.12 -13.15
CA LEU A 641 -1.38 11.73 -12.25
C LEU A 641 -0.83 13.05 -11.69
N SER A 642 -1.57 14.14 -11.79
CA SER A 642 -1.13 15.45 -11.28
C SER A 642 -0.76 15.42 -9.79
N ALA A 643 -1.45 14.61 -8.99
CA ALA A 643 -1.14 14.44 -7.56
C ALA A 643 0.30 13.94 -7.32
N GLU A 644 0.81 13.02 -8.15
CA GLU A 644 2.15 12.45 -8.00
C GLU A 644 3.22 13.50 -8.31
N MET A 645 3.05 14.24 -9.41
CA MET A 645 3.96 15.33 -9.78
C MET A 645 3.95 16.44 -8.73
N VAL A 646 2.77 16.86 -8.27
CA VAL A 646 2.63 17.90 -7.23
C VAL A 646 3.29 17.46 -5.92
N TYR A 647 3.15 16.19 -5.52
CA TYR A 647 3.83 15.64 -4.34
C TYR A 647 5.35 15.65 -4.50
N MET A 648 5.86 15.18 -5.65
CA MET A 648 7.30 15.21 -5.94
C MET A 648 7.87 16.63 -5.87
N PHE A 649 7.23 17.60 -6.52
CA PHE A 649 7.64 19.01 -6.44
C PHE A 649 7.57 19.55 -5.01
N ALA A 650 6.56 19.18 -4.22
CA ALA A 650 6.46 19.61 -2.83
C ALA A 650 7.64 19.11 -1.98
N GLU A 651 8.01 17.84 -2.13
CA GLU A 651 9.11 17.25 -1.37
C GLU A 651 10.47 17.79 -1.83
N TRP A 652 10.71 17.90 -3.13
CA TRP A 652 11.98 18.38 -3.71
C TRP A 652 12.22 19.88 -3.56
N TYR A 653 11.20 20.68 -3.25
CA TYR A 653 11.36 22.13 -3.10
C TYR A 653 11.14 22.61 -1.66
N LYS A 654 11.01 21.68 -0.71
CA LYS A 654 10.95 21.99 0.71
C LYS A 654 12.30 22.51 1.23
N PRO A 655 12.34 23.52 2.13
CA PRO A 655 13.61 23.94 2.72
C PRO A 655 14.36 22.79 3.40
N GLY A 656 15.64 22.60 3.06
CA GLY A 656 16.50 21.56 3.62
C GLY A 656 16.22 20.13 3.13
N CYS A 657 15.48 19.97 2.03
CA CYS A 657 15.27 18.65 1.43
C CYS A 657 16.56 18.08 0.82
N CYS A 658 16.64 16.75 0.83
CA CYS A 658 17.71 15.96 0.23
C CYS A 658 17.12 14.64 -0.29
N LEU A 659 17.86 13.98 -1.17
CA LEU A 659 17.68 12.56 -1.48
C LEU A 659 18.53 11.72 -0.54
N GLU A 660 18.19 10.45 -0.52
CA GLU A 660 18.76 9.49 0.39
C GLU A 660 19.22 8.26 -0.39
N TYR A 661 20.28 7.63 0.07
CA TYR A 661 20.71 6.32 -0.41
C TYR A 661 20.95 5.40 0.79
N PRO A 662 20.30 4.21 0.86
CA PRO A 662 20.50 3.28 1.96
C PRO A 662 21.97 2.88 2.10
N LEU A 663 22.52 2.98 3.31
CA LEU A 663 23.86 2.43 3.55
C LEU A 663 23.82 0.92 3.29
N HIS A 664 24.80 0.40 2.55
CA HIS A 664 24.84 -0.98 2.06
C HIS A 664 23.83 -1.31 0.93
N GLY A 665 23.27 -0.31 0.28
CA GLY A 665 22.48 -0.45 -0.94
C GLY A 665 21.07 -1.01 -0.72
N SER A 666 20.41 -1.40 -1.80
CA SER A 666 18.97 -1.74 -1.77
C SER A 666 18.66 -2.94 -0.88
N ALA A 667 19.62 -3.85 -0.67
CA ALA A 667 19.47 -4.97 0.26
C ALA A 667 19.20 -4.53 1.70
N ALA A 668 19.72 -3.39 2.15
CA ALA A 668 19.44 -2.90 3.49
C ALA A 668 17.94 -2.65 3.74
N ILE A 669 17.19 -2.28 2.70
CA ILE A 669 15.72 -2.15 2.76
C ILE A 669 15.09 -3.53 2.97
N VAL A 670 15.52 -4.52 2.19
CA VAL A 670 15.01 -5.89 2.26
C VAL A 670 15.31 -6.50 3.63
N ASP A 671 16.54 -6.35 4.12
CA ASP A 671 16.97 -6.86 5.42
C ASP A 671 16.15 -6.25 6.56
N ALA A 672 15.84 -4.95 6.49
CA ALA A 672 14.98 -4.30 7.47
C ALA A 672 13.55 -4.87 7.45
N LEU A 673 12.98 -5.12 6.27
CA LEU A 673 11.65 -5.73 6.16
C LEU A 673 11.64 -7.19 6.63
N VAL A 674 12.70 -7.95 6.39
CA VAL A 674 12.84 -9.35 6.87
C VAL A 674 12.94 -9.38 8.39
N ARG A 675 13.79 -8.54 9.00
CA ARG A 675 13.86 -8.42 10.47
C ARG A 675 12.51 -8.05 11.07
N GLY A 676 11.81 -7.09 10.46
CA GLY A 676 10.46 -6.71 10.86
C GLY A 676 9.47 -7.88 10.77
N LEU A 677 9.50 -8.65 9.68
CA LEU A 677 8.65 -9.84 9.51
C LEU A 677 8.91 -10.88 10.61
N GLU A 678 10.17 -11.23 10.85
CA GLU A 678 10.60 -12.24 11.83
C GLU A 678 10.27 -11.82 13.26
N LYS A 679 10.47 -10.54 13.60
CA LYS A 679 10.13 -9.94 14.90
C LYS A 679 8.66 -10.14 15.29
N PHE A 680 7.76 -10.15 14.32
CA PHE A 680 6.33 -10.40 14.54
C PHE A 680 5.92 -11.87 14.30
N GLY A 681 6.88 -12.80 14.28
CA GLY A 681 6.64 -14.24 14.14
C GLY A 681 6.30 -14.68 12.71
N GLY A 682 6.48 -13.80 11.73
CA GLY A 682 6.39 -14.14 10.32
C GLY A 682 7.53 -15.07 9.90
N ARG A 683 7.33 -15.79 8.81
CA ARG A 683 8.32 -16.69 8.23
C ARG A 683 8.50 -16.39 6.76
N ILE A 684 9.73 -16.42 6.30
CA ILE A 684 10.06 -16.36 4.88
C ILE A 684 10.48 -17.75 4.40
N SER A 685 9.94 -18.17 3.27
CA SER A 685 10.28 -19.46 2.64
C SER A 685 10.83 -19.18 1.26
N LEU A 686 12.15 -19.22 1.16
CA LEU A 686 12.87 -19.11 -0.10
C LEU A 686 12.84 -20.47 -0.81
N GLN A 687 13.23 -20.49 -2.08
CA GLN A 687 13.24 -21.74 -2.90
C GLN A 687 11.87 -22.41 -3.05
N SER A 688 10.79 -21.76 -2.61
CA SER A 688 9.45 -22.32 -2.51
C SER A 688 8.61 -21.85 -3.68
N HIS A 689 8.93 -22.31 -4.89
CA HIS A 689 8.22 -21.88 -6.10
C HIS A 689 6.75 -22.30 -6.05
N VAL A 690 5.85 -21.32 -6.05
CA VAL A 690 4.41 -21.53 -6.18
C VAL A 690 4.08 -21.96 -7.61
N GLU A 691 3.55 -23.17 -7.76
CA GLU A 691 3.10 -23.72 -9.04
C GLU A 691 1.72 -23.17 -9.41
N ASN A 692 0.79 -23.12 -8.47
CA ASN A 692 -0.55 -22.57 -8.66
C ASN A 692 -1.18 -22.13 -7.33
N ILE A 693 -2.16 -21.25 -7.45
CA ILE A 693 -3.08 -20.87 -6.37
C ILE A 693 -4.27 -21.82 -6.43
N VAL A 694 -4.57 -22.47 -5.30
CA VAL A 694 -5.64 -23.47 -5.24
C VAL A 694 -6.96 -22.77 -4.89
N VAL A 695 -7.97 -22.99 -5.74
CA VAL A 695 -9.31 -22.45 -5.59
C VAL A 695 -10.29 -23.59 -5.37
N GLU A 696 -11.08 -23.51 -4.30
CA GLU A 696 -12.14 -24.48 -3.97
C GLU A 696 -13.40 -23.74 -3.53
N ASN A 697 -14.57 -24.10 -4.06
CA ASN A 697 -15.84 -23.41 -3.79
C ASN A 697 -15.71 -21.89 -4.05
N ASP A 698 -15.16 -21.54 -5.22
CA ASP A 698 -14.95 -20.16 -5.69
C ASP A 698 -14.09 -19.27 -4.76
N ARG A 699 -13.30 -19.84 -3.86
CA ARG A 699 -12.39 -19.08 -2.98
C ARG A 699 -10.96 -19.62 -3.03
N ALA A 700 -9.98 -18.74 -2.88
CA ALA A 700 -8.60 -19.15 -2.74
C ALA A 700 -8.36 -19.74 -1.35
N ILE A 701 -7.84 -20.98 -1.30
CA ILE A 701 -7.64 -21.72 -0.04
C ILE A 701 -6.16 -21.92 0.32
N GLY A 702 -5.25 -21.57 -0.57
CA GLY A 702 -3.82 -21.79 -0.38
C GLY A 702 -3.04 -21.80 -1.69
N VAL A 703 -1.79 -22.25 -1.62
CA VAL A 703 -0.91 -22.38 -2.77
C VAL A 703 -0.30 -23.78 -2.81
N LYS A 704 -0.13 -24.32 -4.02
CA LYS A 704 0.64 -25.54 -4.25
C LYS A 704 2.03 -25.14 -4.73
N LEU A 705 3.06 -25.69 -4.11
CA LEU A 705 4.44 -25.50 -4.53
C LEU A 705 4.83 -26.55 -5.59
N ARG A 706 5.82 -26.24 -6.42
CA ARG A 706 6.41 -27.21 -7.38
C ARG A 706 6.97 -28.46 -6.70
N SER A 707 7.32 -28.38 -5.41
CA SER A 707 7.71 -29.54 -4.59
C SER A 707 6.54 -30.50 -4.29
N GLY A 708 5.33 -30.18 -4.76
CA GLY A 708 4.09 -30.87 -4.45
C GLY A 708 3.46 -30.47 -3.12
N GLN A 709 4.17 -29.71 -2.27
CA GLN A 709 3.65 -29.28 -0.98
C GLN A 709 2.46 -28.31 -1.15
N PHE A 710 1.39 -28.58 -0.42
CA PHE A 710 0.26 -27.66 -0.32
C PHE A 710 0.35 -26.83 0.96
N LEU A 711 0.34 -25.50 0.81
CA LEU A 711 0.31 -24.55 1.91
C LEU A 711 -1.10 -23.96 2.02
N ARG A 712 -1.84 -24.40 3.04
CA ARG A 712 -3.21 -23.93 3.27
C ARG A 712 -3.22 -22.55 3.92
N ALA A 713 -3.91 -21.61 3.30
CA ALA A 713 -4.16 -20.29 3.87
C ALA A 713 -5.28 -20.36 4.91
N LYS A 714 -5.06 -19.77 6.09
CA LYS A 714 -6.09 -19.67 7.14
C LYS A 714 -7.04 -18.50 6.91
N LYS A 715 -6.58 -17.45 6.23
CA LYS A 715 -7.28 -16.17 6.11
C LYS A 715 -7.40 -15.69 4.67
N ALA A 716 -6.27 -15.61 3.97
CA ALA A 716 -6.21 -15.18 2.58
C ALA A 716 -4.89 -15.61 1.92
N VAL A 717 -4.89 -15.66 0.60
CA VAL A 717 -3.69 -15.70 -0.24
C VAL A 717 -3.43 -14.28 -0.74
N VAL A 718 -2.21 -13.77 -0.53
CA VAL A 718 -1.78 -12.47 -1.05
C VAL A 718 -0.68 -12.70 -2.07
N SER A 719 -0.95 -12.35 -3.33
CA SER A 719 0.02 -12.45 -4.42
C SER A 719 0.74 -11.12 -4.61
N ASN A 720 2.06 -11.13 -4.46
CA ASN A 720 2.94 -10.05 -4.92
C ASN A 720 3.57 -10.36 -6.29
N ALA A 721 3.18 -11.46 -6.94
CA ALA A 721 3.46 -11.63 -8.36
C ALA A 721 2.66 -10.59 -9.14
N SER A 722 3.14 -10.17 -10.31
CA SER A 722 2.39 -9.22 -11.12
C SER A 722 0.98 -9.74 -11.40
N MET A 723 0.02 -8.86 -11.65
CA MET A 723 -1.35 -9.22 -11.99
C MET A 723 -1.43 -10.22 -13.17
N TRP A 724 -0.57 -10.05 -14.18
CA TRP A 724 -0.47 -10.93 -15.34
C TRP A 724 0.06 -12.31 -14.94
N ASP A 725 1.04 -12.36 -14.04
CA ASP A 725 1.62 -13.62 -13.57
C ASP A 725 0.71 -14.32 -12.57
N THR A 726 -0.01 -13.57 -11.73
CA THR A 726 -1.04 -14.09 -10.83
C THR A 726 -2.16 -14.75 -11.63
N LEU A 727 -2.56 -14.16 -12.77
CA LEU A 727 -3.54 -14.76 -13.67
C LEU A 727 -3.07 -16.13 -14.21
N LYS A 728 -1.78 -16.30 -14.49
CA LYS A 728 -1.18 -17.58 -14.93
C LYS A 728 -1.16 -18.65 -13.83
N LEU A 729 -1.20 -18.24 -12.55
CA LEU A 729 -1.22 -19.15 -11.39
C LEU A 729 -2.63 -19.63 -11.02
N LEU A 730 -3.68 -19.09 -11.64
CA LEU A 730 -5.07 -19.42 -11.33
C LEU A 730 -5.65 -20.48 -12.29
N PRO A 731 -6.57 -21.34 -11.81
CA PRO A 731 -7.36 -22.20 -12.69
C PRO A 731 -8.17 -21.34 -13.68
N LYS A 732 -8.13 -21.66 -14.98
CA LYS A 732 -8.79 -20.85 -16.03
C LYS A 732 -10.30 -20.73 -15.81
N GLU A 733 -10.89 -21.75 -15.22
CA GLU A 733 -12.31 -21.94 -14.96
C GLU A 733 -12.78 -21.09 -13.78
N ALA A 734 -11.87 -20.77 -12.84
CA ALA A 734 -12.16 -19.97 -11.65
C ALA A 734 -12.12 -18.45 -11.91
N VAL A 735 -11.66 -18.02 -13.09
CA VAL A 735 -11.47 -16.60 -13.41
C VAL A 735 -12.56 -16.11 -14.35
N ALA A 736 -13.29 -15.08 -13.92
CA ALA A 736 -14.26 -14.42 -14.78
C ALA A 736 -13.60 -13.85 -16.05
N LYS A 737 -14.19 -14.12 -17.22
CA LYS A 737 -13.67 -13.70 -18.53
C LYS A 737 -13.40 -12.20 -18.59
N SER A 738 -14.31 -11.37 -18.07
CA SER A 738 -14.17 -9.91 -18.01
C SER A 738 -12.98 -9.45 -17.16
N PHE A 739 -12.65 -10.18 -16.08
CA PHE A 739 -11.47 -9.88 -15.28
C PHE A 739 -10.20 -10.23 -16.05
N SER A 740 -10.13 -11.44 -16.62
CA SER A 740 -8.99 -11.89 -17.43
C SER A 740 -8.71 -10.94 -18.61
N GLU A 741 -9.75 -10.56 -19.36
CA GLU A 741 -9.65 -9.59 -20.46
C GLU A 741 -9.10 -8.26 -19.97
N ARG A 742 -9.67 -7.68 -18.91
CA ARG A 742 -9.19 -6.41 -18.35
C ARG A 742 -7.72 -6.46 -17.95
N ILE A 743 -7.27 -7.54 -17.30
CA ILE A 743 -5.87 -7.72 -16.90
C ILE A 743 -4.98 -7.80 -18.15
N ASN A 744 -5.34 -8.61 -19.14
CA ASN A 744 -4.54 -8.80 -20.35
C ASN A 744 -4.48 -7.54 -21.24
N THR A 745 -5.51 -6.70 -21.23
CA THR A 745 -5.54 -5.44 -21.98
C THR A 745 -5.02 -4.24 -21.19
N THR A 746 -4.60 -4.42 -19.92
CA THR A 746 -4.03 -3.34 -19.12
C THR A 746 -2.72 -2.86 -19.77
N PRO A 747 -2.59 -1.57 -20.11
CA PRO A 747 -1.34 -1.04 -20.68
C PRO A 747 -0.17 -1.29 -19.73
N GLN A 748 0.99 -1.64 -20.28
CA GLN A 748 2.22 -1.92 -19.53
C GLN A 748 3.36 -1.04 -20.05
N CYS A 749 4.30 -0.69 -19.18
CA CYS A 749 5.57 -0.15 -19.61
C CYS A 749 6.30 -1.18 -20.48
N ASP A 750 7.15 -0.71 -21.38
CA ASP A 750 8.10 -1.59 -22.05
C ASP A 750 9.12 -2.15 -21.04
N SER A 751 9.96 -3.05 -21.53
CA SER A 751 11.00 -3.68 -20.71
C SER A 751 12.22 -2.78 -20.63
N PHE A 752 13.33 -3.29 -20.10
CA PHE A 752 14.55 -2.52 -19.95
C PHE A 752 15.82 -3.33 -20.19
N MET A 753 16.88 -2.61 -20.51
CA MET A 753 18.26 -3.10 -20.47
C MET A 753 18.94 -2.57 -19.21
N HIS A 754 19.90 -3.34 -18.71
CA HIS A 754 20.70 -3.02 -17.52
C HIS A 754 22.17 -3.32 -17.80
N LEU A 755 23.07 -2.50 -17.28
CA LEU A 755 24.50 -2.69 -17.30
C LEU A 755 25.03 -2.57 -15.87
N HIS A 756 25.72 -3.58 -15.37
CA HIS A 756 26.35 -3.60 -14.04
C HIS A 756 27.87 -3.70 -14.21
N LEU A 757 28.58 -2.74 -13.63
CA LEU A 757 30.03 -2.59 -13.76
C LEU A 757 30.73 -2.49 -12.40
N GLY A 758 31.83 -3.22 -12.27
CA GLY A 758 32.83 -3.02 -11.23
C GLY A 758 34.15 -2.59 -11.86
N PHE A 759 34.70 -1.46 -11.47
CA PHE A 759 35.88 -0.86 -12.12
C PHE A 759 36.77 -0.09 -11.14
N ASP A 760 38.01 0.17 -11.54
CA ASP A 760 39.01 0.91 -10.76
C ASP A 760 38.66 2.41 -10.67
N ALA A 761 38.88 3.03 -9.50
CA ALA A 761 38.64 4.44 -9.25
C ALA A 761 39.88 5.33 -9.42
N GLU A 762 41.08 4.78 -9.66
CA GLU A 762 42.35 5.53 -9.68
C GLU A 762 42.34 6.75 -10.62
N ASP A 763 41.84 6.58 -11.85
CA ASP A 763 41.80 7.64 -12.88
C ASP A 763 40.47 8.43 -12.87
N ILE A 764 39.60 8.19 -11.88
CA ILE A 764 38.23 8.72 -11.85
C ILE A 764 38.17 10.02 -11.03
N PRO A 765 37.46 11.07 -11.50
CA PRO A 765 37.34 12.32 -10.75
C PRO A 765 36.79 12.13 -9.33
N SER A 766 37.41 12.79 -8.35
CA SER A 766 37.02 12.69 -6.93
C SER A 766 35.66 13.31 -6.61
N ASP A 767 35.15 14.17 -7.50
CA ASP A 767 33.86 14.86 -7.40
C ASP A 767 32.73 14.15 -8.19
N LEU A 768 32.95 12.89 -8.57
CA LEU A 768 31.95 12.06 -9.27
C LEU A 768 30.65 11.98 -8.48
N GLY A 769 29.55 12.43 -9.09
CA GLY A 769 28.22 12.34 -8.49
C GLY A 769 27.67 10.91 -8.45
N ILE A 770 26.79 10.62 -7.48
CA ILE A 770 26.14 9.31 -7.34
C ILE A 770 25.21 8.99 -8.51
N HIS A 771 24.50 9.97 -9.08
CA HIS A 771 23.53 9.75 -10.15
C HIS A 771 23.79 10.64 -11.34
N HIS A 772 23.58 10.06 -12.53
CA HIS A 772 23.68 10.76 -13.81
C HIS A 772 22.48 10.39 -14.67
N ILE A 773 21.93 11.37 -15.37
CA ILE A 773 20.85 11.21 -16.36
C ILE A 773 21.42 11.61 -17.71
N VAL A 774 21.32 10.73 -18.70
CA VAL A 774 21.72 11.01 -20.08
C VAL A 774 20.50 10.99 -20.97
N VAL A 775 20.21 12.12 -21.61
CA VAL A 775 19.20 12.26 -22.67
C VAL A 775 19.94 12.50 -23.97
N ASN A 776 19.71 11.62 -24.96
CA ASN A 776 20.42 11.67 -26.24
C ASN A 776 19.76 12.62 -27.24
N ASP A 777 18.43 12.69 -27.27
CA ASP A 777 17.67 13.44 -28.26
C ASP A 777 16.26 13.82 -27.75
N TRP A 778 15.98 15.12 -27.66
CA TRP A 778 14.66 15.60 -27.23
C TRP A 778 13.56 15.39 -28.28
N GLU A 779 13.88 15.40 -29.58
CA GLU A 779 12.88 15.33 -30.66
C GLU A 779 12.24 13.94 -30.74
N ARG A 780 12.99 12.90 -30.38
CA ARG A 780 12.48 11.53 -30.29
C ARG A 780 11.51 11.31 -29.12
N GLY A 781 11.56 12.18 -28.11
CA GLY A 781 10.78 12.04 -26.88
C GLY A 781 11.44 11.14 -25.84
N VAL A 782 11.17 11.39 -24.56
CA VAL A 782 11.81 10.69 -23.43
C VAL A 782 11.43 9.21 -23.34
N ASP A 783 10.31 8.83 -23.92
CA ASP A 783 9.77 7.47 -24.01
C ASP A 783 10.31 6.67 -25.21
N ALA A 784 11.16 7.27 -26.05
CA ALA A 784 11.79 6.56 -27.16
C ALA A 784 12.84 5.54 -26.69
N ASP A 785 12.94 4.45 -27.44
CA ASP A 785 13.92 3.40 -27.19
C ASP A 785 15.35 3.96 -27.28
N GLN A 786 16.22 3.53 -26.35
CA GLN A 786 17.62 3.96 -26.29
C GLN A 786 17.85 5.47 -26.19
N ASN A 787 16.85 6.26 -25.77
CA ASN A 787 17.03 7.71 -25.69
C ASN A 787 17.53 8.18 -24.32
N VAL A 788 16.95 7.63 -23.25
CA VAL A 788 17.27 8.00 -21.86
C VAL A 788 18.02 6.87 -21.18
N VAL A 789 19.17 7.18 -20.59
CA VAL A 789 19.95 6.26 -19.74
C VAL A 789 20.15 6.88 -18.37
N LEU A 790 19.86 6.09 -17.34
CA LEU A 790 20.12 6.44 -15.94
C LEU A 790 21.33 5.69 -15.45
N ILE A 791 22.18 6.35 -14.68
CA ILE A 791 23.41 5.77 -14.13
C ILE A 791 23.43 6.04 -12.63
N SER A 792 23.77 5.03 -11.85
CA SER A 792 24.05 5.19 -10.43
C SER A 792 25.36 4.53 -10.03
N ILE A 793 26.14 5.25 -9.23
CA ILE A 793 27.47 4.90 -8.75
C ILE A 793 27.44 4.94 -7.22
N PRO A 794 26.70 4.03 -6.56
CA PRO A 794 26.38 4.16 -5.14
C PRO A 794 27.60 4.05 -4.22
N SER A 795 28.68 3.43 -4.70
CA SER A 795 29.97 3.38 -3.98
C SER A 795 30.57 4.76 -3.67
N VAL A 796 30.14 5.82 -4.36
CA VAL A 796 30.49 7.22 -4.02
C VAL A 796 30.02 7.58 -2.60
N LEU A 797 28.80 7.16 -2.23
CA LEU A 797 28.23 7.45 -0.90
C LEU A 797 28.39 6.29 0.09
N SER A 798 28.51 5.05 -0.41
CA SER A 798 28.66 3.84 0.40
C SER A 798 29.84 3.00 -0.12
N PRO A 799 31.10 3.36 0.21
CA PRO A 799 32.31 2.73 -0.33
C PRO A 799 32.37 1.21 -0.15
N ASN A 800 31.75 0.67 0.91
CA ASN A 800 31.68 -0.76 1.21
C ASN A 800 30.87 -1.60 0.21
N LEU A 801 30.30 -0.98 -0.83
CA LEU A 801 29.66 -1.66 -1.96
C LEU A 801 30.66 -2.12 -3.01
N ALA A 802 31.91 -1.67 -2.95
CA ALA A 802 32.98 -2.09 -3.84
C ALA A 802 34.26 -2.39 -3.03
N PRO A 803 35.22 -3.14 -3.62
CA PRO A 803 36.56 -3.25 -3.04
C PRO A 803 37.23 -1.87 -2.88
N HIS A 804 38.21 -1.79 -1.96
CA HIS A 804 38.94 -0.54 -1.71
C HIS A 804 39.57 0.02 -2.99
N GLY A 805 39.39 1.33 -3.23
CA GLY A 805 39.89 2.02 -4.42
C GLY A 805 39.10 1.72 -5.70
N LYS A 806 37.91 1.13 -5.60
CA LYS A 806 37.09 0.75 -6.75
C LYS A 806 35.67 1.28 -6.63
N HIS A 807 34.97 1.34 -7.77
CA HIS A 807 33.57 1.72 -7.84
C HIS A 807 32.69 0.57 -8.36
N VAL A 808 31.48 0.52 -7.80
CA VAL A 808 30.36 -0.22 -8.37
C VAL A 808 29.40 0.77 -9.02
N LEU A 809 28.92 0.42 -10.21
CA LEU A 809 27.99 1.19 -11.02
C LEU A 809 26.93 0.28 -11.61
N HIS A 810 25.72 0.79 -11.73
CA HIS A 810 24.74 0.23 -12.65
C HIS A 810 24.09 1.32 -13.51
N ALA A 811 23.92 1.04 -14.79
CA ALA A 811 23.27 1.91 -15.77
C ALA A 811 22.08 1.18 -16.40
N TYR A 812 20.96 1.86 -16.63
CA TYR A 812 19.74 1.22 -17.12
C TYR A 812 18.87 2.17 -17.92
N MET A 813 18.00 1.58 -18.75
CA MET A 813 16.99 2.33 -19.49
C MET A 813 15.66 2.28 -18.71
N PRO A 814 14.94 3.40 -18.55
CA PRO A 814 13.73 3.45 -17.71
C PRO A 814 12.49 2.92 -18.43
N GLY A 815 12.49 1.64 -18.82
CA GLY A 815 11.30 0.96 -19.34
C GLY A 815 10.96 1.30 -20.79
N THR A 816 11.98 1.50 -21.63
CA THR A 816 11.86 1.86 -23.06
C THR A 816 12.40 0.78 -24.01
N GLU A 817 12.83 -0.38 -23.52
CA GLU A 817 13.32 -1.46 -24.38
C GLU A 817 12.14 -2.33 -24.85
N PRO A 818 11.83 -2.35 -26.17
CA PRO A 818 10.70 -3.12 -26.68
C PRO A 818 10.93 -4.61 -26.45
N PHE A 819 10.03 -5.27 -25.73
CA PHE A 819 10.18 -6.71 -25.44
C PHE A 819 10.08 -7.58 -26.70
N ASP A 820 9.35 -7.12 -27.72
CA ASP A 820 9.06 -7.90 -28.94
C ASP A 820 10.33 -8.20 -29.75
N LEU A 821 11.39 -7.40 -29.60
CA LEU A 821 12.72 -7.68 -30.18
C LEU A 821 13.37 -8.93 -29.58
N TRP A 822 12.95 -9.30 -28.37
CA TRP A 822 13.54 -10.38 -27.58
C TRP A 822 12.66 -11.61 -27.50
N GLU A 823 11.38 -11.47 -27.84
CA GLU A 823 10.40 -12.54 -27.70
C GLU A 823 10.79 -13.76 -28.56
N GLY A 824 10.74 -14.94 -27.96
CA GLY A 824 11.07 -16.20 -28.65
C GLY A 824 12.57 -16.49 -28.84
N LEU A 825 13.47 -15.54 -28.54
CA LEU A 825 14.91 -15.78 -28.66
C LEU A 825 15.41 -16.80 -27.63
N ASP A 826 16.26 -17.74 -28.08
CA ASP A 826 17.02 -18.58 -27.17
C ASP A 826 18.17 -17.77 -26.56
N ARG A 827 18.16 -17.60 -25.24
CA ARG A 827 19.19 -16.89 -24.48
C ARG A 827 20.61 -17.47 -24.61
N ARG A 828 20.75 -18.67 -25.16
CA ARG A 828 22.05 -19.32 -25.43
C ARG A 828 22.54 -19.10 -26.86
N SER A 829 21.69 -18.56 -27.74
CA SER A 829 22.04 -18.39 -29.14
C SER A 829 23.05 -17.26 -29.35
N ALA A 830 23.77 -17.33 -30.47
CA ALA A 830 24.64 -16.24 -30.90
C ALA A 830 23.82 -14.97 -31.23
N GLU A 831 22.63 -15.12 -31.81
CA GLU A 831 21.70 -14.04 -32.11
C GLU A 831 21.34 -13.23 -30.86
N TYR A 832 20.95 -13.89 -29.77
CA TYR A 832 20.66 -13.23 -28.51
C TYR A 832 21.89 -12.50 -27.95
N ARG A 833 23.08 -13.12 -28.03
CA ARG A 833 24.33 -12.48 -27.55
C ARG A 833 24.68 -11.23 -28.37
N ASN A 834 24.52 -11.30 -29.69
CA ASN A 834 24.82 -10.20 -30.60
C ASN A 834 23.84 -9.04 -30.38
N LEU A 835 22.53 -9.31 -30.33
CA LEU A 835 21.51 -8.30 -30.03
C LEU A 835 21.75 -7.66 -28.67
N LYS A 836 22.14 -8.46 -27.67
CA LYS A 836 22.46 -7.96 -26.33
C LYS A 836 23.68 -7.07 -26.29
N ALA A 837 24.72 -7.37 -27.06
CA ALA A 837 25.86 -6.49 -27.21
C ALA A 837 25.45 -5.16 -27.88
N GLU A 838 24.77 -5.25 -29.03
CA GLU A 838 24.29 -4.11 -29.81
C GLU A 838 23.40 -3.18 -28.98
N ARG A 839 22.34 -3.72 -28.37
CA ARG A 839 21.35 -2.93 -27.61
C ARG A 839 21.93 -2.36 -26.31
N SER A 840 23.03 -2.91 -25.79
CA SER A 840 23.71 -2.39 -24.60
C SER A 840 24.65 -1.21 -24.87
N GLU A 841 25.01 -0.97 -26.14
CA GLU A 841 26.02 0.01 -26.51
C GLU A 841 25.66 1.45 -26.10
N VAL A 842 24.37 1.79 -26.11
CA VAL A 842 23.90 3.10 -25.65
C VAL A 842 24.23 3.36 -24.17
N MET A 843 24.13 2.33 -23.32
CA MET A 843 24.47 2.46 -21.90
C MET A 843 25.97 2.60 -21.70
N TRP A 844 26.79 1.89 -22.50
CA TRP A 844 28.24 2.05 -22.44
C TRP A 844 28.68 3.47 -22.81
N LYS A 845 28.14 4.02 -23.90
CA LYS A 845 28.41 5.42 -24.30
C LYS A 845 27.97 6.42 -23.25
N ALA A 846 26.82 6.18 -22.63
CA ALA A 846 26.33 7.01 -21.52
C ALA A 846 27.28 6.96 -20.31
N VAL A 847 27.80 5.77 -19.95
CA VAL A 847 28.78 5.62 -18.87
C VAL A 847 30.10 6.33 -19.20
N GLU A 848 30.61 6.18 -20.42
CA GLU A 848 31.82 6.90 -20.87
C GLU A 848 31.65 8.42 -20.77
N ARG A 849 30.48 8.93 -21.14
CA ARG A 849 30.14 10.36 -21.03
C ARG A 849 30.03 10.82 -19.57
N ALA A 850 29.41 10.02 -18.70
CA ALA A 850 29.13 10.38 -17.32
C ALA A 850 30.35 10.25 -16.39
N VAL A 851 31.14 9.20 -16.56
CA VAL A 851 32.33 8.94 -15.72
C VAL A 851 33.55 9.71 -16.25
N GLY A 852 33.61 9.98 -17.55
CA GLY A 852 34.63 10.83 -18.18
C GLY A 852 35.89 10.08 -18.62
N GLY A 853 36.92 10.84 -19.03
CA GLY A 853 38.08 10.32 -19.77
C GLY A 853 38.97 9.32 -19.05
N GLY A 854 38.85 9.18 -17.72
CA GLY A 854 39.55 8.15 -16.94
C GLY A 854 38.89 6.78 -16.99
N PHE A 855 37.64 6.68 -17.45
CA PHE A 855 36.93 5.42 -17.56
C PHE A 855 37.40 4.61 -18.77
N SER A 856 37.63 3.31 -18.56
CA SER A 856 37.94 2.37 -19.63
C SER A 856 37.09 1.12 -19.48
N ARG A 857 36.40 0.74 -20.56
CA ARG A 857 35.65 -0.52 -20.63
C ARG A 857 36.57 -1.71 -20.33
N GLU A 858 37.83 -1.68 -20.77
CA GLU A 858 38.76 -2.79 -20.56
C GLU A 858 39.23 -2.94 -19.12
N LYS A 859 39.26 -1.84 -18.36
CA LYS A 859 39.59 -1.85 -16.93
C LYS A 859 38.44 -2.28 -16.02
N CYS A 860 37.27 -2.64 -16.56
CA CYS A 860 36.16 -3.16 -15.75
C CYS A 860 36.40 -4.65 -15.40
N GLU A 861 36.43 -4.97 -14.11
CA GLU A 861 36.64 -6.33 -13.58
C GLU A 861 35.37 -7.17 -13.58
N VAL A 862 34.21 -6.51 -13.55
CA VAL A 862 32.89 -7.10 -13.65
C VAL A 862 32.13 -6.34 -14.74
N LYS A 863 31.58 -7.07 -15.71
CA LYS A 863 30.75 -6.55 -16.80
C LYS A 863 29.55 -7.46 -16.96
N LEU A 864 28.36 -7.00 -16.59
CA LEU A 864 27.14 -7.79 -16.75
C LEU A 864 26.09 -6.94 -17.44
N VAL A 865 25.48 -7.53 -18.46
CA VAL A 865 24.35 -6.90 -19.16
C VAL A 865 23.08 -7.66 -18.77
N GLY A 866 22.04 -6.96 -18.34
CA GLY A 866 20.66 -7.41 -18.23
C GLY A 866 19.88 -7.05 -19.49
N SER A 867 19.08 -7.99 -19.97
CA SER A 867 18.13 -7.81 -21.07
C SER A 867 16.70 -8.08 -20.60
N PRO A 868 15.67 -7.76 -21.41
CA PRO A 868 14.28 -8.10 -21.10
C PRO A 868 14.07 -9.57 -20.69
N LEU A 869 14.64 -10.54 -21.43
CA LEU A 869 14.58 -11.96 -21.05
C LEU A 869 15.40 -12.30 -19.78
N THR A 870 16.40 -11.47 -19.44
CA THR A 870 17.13 -11.58 -18.17
C THR A 870 16.22 -11.19 -17.02
N HIS A 871 15.55 -10.04 -17.12
CA HIS A 871 14.62 -9.56 -16.10
C HIS A 871 13.40 -10.47 -15.96
N GLU A 872 12.82 -10.96 -17.06
CA GLU A 872 11.74 -11.96 -17.03
C GLU A 872 12.17 -13.23 -16.27
N ARG A 873 13.37 -13.76 -16.50
CA ARG A 873 13.86 -14.97 -15.80
C ARG A 873 14.06 -14.73 -14.31
N PHE A 874 14.83 -13.70 -13.95
CA PHE A 874 15.28 -13.49 -12.57
C PHE A 874 14.18 -12.90 -11.69
N LEU A 875 13.40 -11.96 -12.21
CA LEU A 875 12.30 -11.34 -11.47
C LEU A 875 11.00 -12.16 -11.58
N ARG A 876 10.89 -13.06 -12.57
CA ARG A 876 9.68 -13.84 -12.88
C ARG A 876 8.47 -12.96 -13.11
N ARG A 877 8.71 -11.90 -13.87
CA ARG A 877 7.72 -10.88 -14.20
C ARG A 877 7.37 -10.97 -15.68
N ASN A 878 6.10 -10.83 -15.99
CA ASN A 878 5.60 -10.69 -17.34
C ASN A 878 6.46 -9.72 -18.15
N ARG A 879 7.10 -10.21 -19.23
CA ARG A 879 7.94 -9.41 -20.13
C ARG A 879 9.09 -8.65 -19.45
N GLY A 880 9.44 -8.99 -18.22
CA GLY A 880 10.42 -8.24 -17.42
C GLY A 880 10.05 -6.77 -17.18
N THR A 881 8.77 -6.38 -17.32
CA THR A 881 8.34 -4.97 -17.23
C THR A 881 8.34 -4.43 -15.79
N TYR A 882 8.47 -3.10 -15.65
CA TYR A 882 8.29 -2.38 -14.39
C TYR A 882 6.85 -2.42 -13.88
N GLY A 883 5.86 -2.52 -14.77
CA GLY A 883 4.45 -2.57 -14.37
C GLY A 883 3.51 -1.88 -15.37
N PRO A 884 2.30 -1.50 -14.91
CA PRO A 884 1.28 -0.86 -15.74
C PRO A 884 1.64 0.58 -16.14
N ALA A 885 1.32 0.97 -17.38
CA ALA A 885 1.46 2.32 -17.90
C ALA A 885 0.06 2.96 -18.11
N VAL A 886 -0.70 3.12 -17.02
CA VAL A 886 -2.09 3.56 -17.07
C VAL A 886 -2.20 5.07 -17.20
N GLN A 887 -2.95 5.56 -18.19
CA GLN A 887 -3.16 6.99 -18.39
C GLN A 887 -4.22 7.55 -17.42
N ALA A 888 -3.82 8.56 -16.63
CA ALA A 888 -4.69 9.28 -15.72
C ALA A 888 -5.95 9.82 -16.43
N GLY A 889 -7.10 9.70 -15.78
CA GLY A 889 -8.38 10.18 -16.29
C GLY A 889 -9.01 9.36 -17.44
N LYS A 890 -8.31 8.34 -17.98
CA LYS A 890 -8.86 7.41 -18.98
C LYS A 890 -9.22 6.05 -18.38
N ASP A 891 -8.32 5.48 -17.59
CA ASP A 891 -8.51 4.20 -16.92
C ASP A 891 -7.93 4.25 -15.50
N THR A 892 -8.18 3.22 -14.70
CA THR A 892 -7.74 3.12 -13.31
C THR A 892 -6.74 2.00 -13.14
N PHE A 893 -5.77 2.19 -12.24
CA PHE A 893 -4.88 1.11 -11.85
C PHE A 893 -5.69 -0.11 -11.36
N PRO A 894 -5.21 -1.32 -11.65
CA PRO A 894 -5.77 -2.55 -11.11
C PRO A 894 -5.87 -2.48 -9.59
N GLY A 895 -7.05 -2.81 -9.06
CA GLY A 895 -7.28 -2.85 -7.62
C GLY A 895 -6.64 -4.07 -6.94
N HIS A 896 -6.61 -4.03 -5.61
CA HIS A 896 -6.04 -5.10 -4.78
C HIS A 896 -6.92 -6.34 -4.66
N SER A 897 -8.24 -6.17 -4.73
CA SER A 897 -9.20 -7.25 -4.58
C SER A 897 -9.40 -7.97 -5.93
N THR A 898 -9.46 -9.30 -5.89
CA THR A 898 -9.80 -10.10 -7.07
C THR A 898 -11.25 -10.57 -7.03
N PRO A 899 -11.83 -11.03 -8.17
CA PRO A 899 -13.15 -11.67 -8.17
C PRO A 899 -13.19 -12.99 -7.38
N ILE A 900 -12.04 -13.55 -7.01
CA ILE A 900 -11.92 -14.77 -6.24
C ILE A 900 -11.83 -14.39 -4.76
N PRO A 901 -12.85 -14.67 -3.94
CA PRO A 901 -12.81 -14.46 -2.51
C PRO A 901 -11.51 -14.95 -1.86
N GLN A 902 -10.98 -14.15 -0.92
CA GLN A 902 -9.76 -14.41 -0.15
C GLN A 902 -8.46 -14.42 -0.98
N LEU A 903 -8.50 -14.00 -2.24
CA LEU A 903 -7.31 -13.71 -3.03
C LEU A 903 -7.15 -12.21 -3.24
N TYR A 904 -5.98 -11.71 -2.86
CA TYR A 904 -5.58 -10.31 -3.02
C TYR A 904 -4.28 -10.20 -3.83
N CYS A 905 -4.15 -9.12 -4.58
CA CYS A 905 -2.93 -8.73 -5.26
C CYS A 905 -2.33 -7.48 -4.61
N CYS A 906 -1.02 -7.44 -4.47
CA CYS A 906 -0.26 -6.25 -4.08
C CYS A 906 1.00 -6.11 -4.93
N GLY A 907 1.69 -4.98 -4.77
CA GLY A 907 2.91 -4.66 -5.50
C GLY A 907 2.68 -3.67 -6.64
N ASP A 908 3.65 -3.59 -7.53
CA ASP A 908 3.78 -2.57 -8.57
C ASP A 908 2.74 -2.68 -9.70
N SER A 909 2.13 -3.86 -9.87
CA SER A 909 1.03 -4.06 -10.83
C SER A 909 -0.35 -3.72 -10.29
N THR A 910 -0.44 -3.16 -9.09
CA THR A 910 -1.69 -2.73 -8.46
C THR A 910 -1.55 -1.30 -8.00
N PHE A 911 -2.67 -0.61 -7.81
CA PHE A 911 -2.68 0.74 -7.22
C PHE A 911 -1.81 0.79 -5.94
N PRO A 912 -1.01 1.84 -5.68
CA PRO A 912 -0.84 3.06 -6.47
C PRO A 912 0.00 2.91 -7.75
N GLY A 913 0.80 1.85 -7.90
CA GLY A 913 1.59 1.58 -9.10
C GLY A 913 3.08 1.34 -8.83
N ILE A 914 3.92 1.79 -9.75
CA ILE A 914 5.35 1.48 -9.84
C ILE A 914 6.17 2.30 -8.81
N GLY A 915 7.28 1.73 -8.35
CA GLY A 915 8.25 2.40 -7.46
C GLY A 915 8.11 1.98 -6.01
N ILE A 916 9.22 2.02 -5.26
CA ILE A 916 9.27 1.55 -3.87
C ILE A 916 8.17 2.15 -2.98
N PRO A 917 7.91 3.47 -2.99
CA PRO A 917 6.89 4.06 -2.13
C PRO A 917 5.49 3.54 -2.46
N ALA A 918 5.16 3.44 -3.75
CA ALA A 918 3.88 2.91 -4.22
C ALA A 918 3.72 1.43 -3.88
N VAL A 919 4.76 0.62 -4.08
CA VAL A 919 4.78 -0.82 -3.73
C VAL A 919 4.58 -1.04 -2.23
N ALA A 920 5.28 -0.25 -1.39
CA ALA A 920 5.11 -0.31 0.06
C ALA A 920 3.69 0.09 0.49
N ALA A 921 3.12 1.14 -0.12
CA ALA A 921 1.73 1.53 0.09
C ALA A 921 0.76 0.42 -0.31
N SER A 922 0.96 -0.21 -1.48
CA SER A 922 0.11 -1.30 -1.98
C SER A 922 0.08 -2.50 -1.01
N GLY A 923 1.25 -2.92 -0.51
CA GLY A 923 1.34 -3.97 0.49
C GLY A 923 0.61 -3.62 1.79
N ALA A 924 0.75 -2.37 2.25
CA ALA A 924 0.08 -1.92 3.46
C ALA A 924 -1.44 -1.78 3.31
N ILE A 925 -1.93 -1.35 2.13
CA ILE A 925 -3.36 -1.28 1.83
C ILE A 925 -4.00 -2.68 1.91
N VAL A 926 -3.33 -3.71 1.39
CA VAL A 926 -3.79 -5.10 1.53
C VAL A 926 -3.76 -5.56 2.98
N ALA A 927 -2.67 -5.28 3.71
CA ALA A 927 -2.57 -5.62 5.13
C ALA A 927 -3.70 -4.99 5.96
N ASN A 928 -4.03 -3.72 5.67
CA ASN A 928 -5.15 -3.02 6.27
C ASN A 928 -6.48 -3.68 5.91
N SER A 929 -6.69 -4.02 4.63
CA SER A 929 -7.92 -4.68 4.16
C SER A 929 -8.16 -6.05 4.81
N LEU A 930 -7.10 -6.73 5.25
CA LEU A 930 -7.21 -8.02 5.92
C LEU A 930 -7.58 -7.92 7.41
N VAL A 931 -7.42 -6.78 8.08
CA VAL A 931 -7.86 -6.61 9.48
C VAL A 931 -9.24 -5.94 9.53
N SER A 932 -10.01 -6.12 10.61
CA SER A 932 -11.31 -5.45 10.74
C SER A 932 -11.15 -3.92 10.74
N VAL A 933 -12.21 -3.20 10.39
CA VAL A 933 -12.21 -1.73 10.42
C VAL A 933 -11.90 -1.22 11.84
N VAL A 934 -12.43 -1.86 12.87
CA VAL A 934 -12.17 -1.51 14.28
C VAL A 934 -10.70 -1.74 14.64
N GLU A 935 -10.11 -2.88 14.24
CA GLU A 935 -8.69 -3.15 14.48
C GLU A 935 -7.78 -2.19 13.72
N ASN A 936 -8.15 -1.78 12.49
CA ASN A 936 -7.41 -0.77 11.73
C ASN A 936 -7.51 0.61 12.40
N MET A 937 -8.70 1.01 12.83
CA MET A 937 -8.91 2.26 13.57
C MET A 937 -8.15 2.26 14.91
N ALA A 938 -8.08 1.11 15.59
CA ALA A 938 -7.34 0.95 16.86
C ALA A 938 -5.81 0.92 16.66
N LYS A 939 -5.30 0.26 15.61
CA LYS A 939 -3.86 0.19 15.30
C LYS A 939 -3.26 1.51 14.85
N HIS A 940 -4.09 2.42 14.35
CA HIS A 940 -3.66 3.72 13.90
C HIS A 940 -4.05 4.87 14.83
N HIS A 941 -4.29 4.59 16.11
CA HIS A 941 -4.21 5.64 17.12
C HIS A 941 -2.80 6.26 17.05
N PRO A 942 -2.65 7.60 16.95
CA PRO A 942 -1.35 8.28 16.98
C PRO A 942 -0.50 7.96 18.24
N ASP A 943 -1.07 7.26 19.21
CA ASP A 943 -0.49 6.79 20.46
C ASP A 943 0.75 5.88 20.29
N LEU A 944 1.00 5.32 19.10
CA LEU A 944 2.17 4.50 18.78
C LEU A 944 3.24 5.20 17.92
N ILE A 945 3.15 6.52 17.72
CA ILE A 945 4.27 7.28 17.17
C ILE A 945 5.22 7.58 18.33
N MET A 946 6.36 6.88 18.41
CA MET A 946 7.45 7.36 19.24
C MET A 946 7.83 8.77 18.76
N CYS A 947 7.69 9.76 19.64
CA CYS A 947 8.20 11.11 19.39
C CYS A 947 9.72 11.02 19.26
N ARG A 948 10.22 10.97 18.01
CA ARG A 948 11.65 10.99 17.65
C ARG A 948 12.00 12.27 16.89
N LYS A 949 11.38 13.41 17.24
CA LYS A 949 11.97 14.72 16.91
C LYS A 949 13.37 14.77 17.57
N GLN A 950 14.34 15.44 16.94
CA GLN A 950 15.74 15.43 17.38
C GLN A 950 15.85 15.62 18.91
N PRO A 951 16.68 14.81 19.62
CA PRO A 951 16.87 14.98 21.05
C PRO A 951 17.39 16.39 21.30
N GLY A 952 16.56 17.22 21.92
CA GLY A 952 17.03 18.54 22.33
C GLY A 952 18.05 18.40 23.46
N ILE A 953 18.86 19.44 23.60
CA ILE A 953 20.06 19.52 24.44
C ILE A 953 19.76 19.62 25.96
N ALA A 954 18.50 19.57 26.39
CA ALA A 954 18.08 19.78 27.78
C ALA A 954 17.61 18.49 28.45
N ILE A 955 17.90 18.30 29.75
CA ILE A 955 17.56 17.08 30.51
C ILE A 955 16.37 17.32 31.47
N GLY A 956 15.33 16.48 31.41
CA GLY A 956 14.13 16.51 32.29
C GLY A 956 14.01 15.31 33.26
N ARG A 957 13.20 15.42 34.34
CA ARG A 957 12.92 14.38 35.37
C ARG A 957 11.44 13.97 35.41
N LEU A 958 11.15 12.69 35.66
CA LEU A 958 9.80 12.12 35.85
C LEU A 958 9.48 11.93 37.35
N CYS A 959 8.22 12.10 37.76
CA CYS A 959 7.74 11.65 39.07
C CYS A 959 6.91 10.36 38.97
N GLU A 960 6.86 9.55 40.04
CA GLU A 960 6.20 8.23 40.06
C GLU A 960 4.67 8.26 39.90
N LYS A 961 4.05 9.44 39.84
CA LYS A 961 2.58 9.61 39.80
C LYS A 961 2.01 9.94 38.41
N CYS A 962 2.85 10.07 37.39
CA CYS A 962 2.41 10.44 36.03
C CYS A 962 2.23 9.19 35.15
N ASP A 963 1.28 9.22 34.21
CA ASP A 963 0.91 8.10 33.34
C ASP A 963 1.87 7.90 32.14
N GLY A 964 2.85 8.79 32.00
CA GLY A 964 3.95 8.67 31.03
C GLY A 964 3.57 9.13 29.61
N LYS A 965 2.56 9.99 29.46
CA LYS A 965 2.10 10.51 28.16
C LYS A 965 2.48 11.97 27.94
N CYS A 966 2.89 12.30 26.71
CA CYS A 966 3.18 13.68 26.29
C CYS A 966 1.90 14.54 26.16
N VAL A 967 1.80 15.67 26.84
CA VAL A 967 0.62 16.56 26.78
C VAL A 967 0.37 17.25 25.43
N ILE A 968 1.35 17.23 24.51
CA ILE A 968 1.23 17.83 23.17
C ILE A 968 0.77 16.82 22.12
N CYS A 969 1.22 15.57 22.19
CA CYS A 969 0.97 14.56 21.16
C CYS A 969 0.40 13.23 21.67
N ASP A 970 0.15 13.12 22.98
CA ASP A 970 -0.47 11.98 23.69
C ASP A 970 0.28 10.64 23.56
N SER A 971 1.53 10.67 23.09
CA SER A 971 2.39 9.49 22.91
C SER A 971 3.01 9.02 24.24
N TYR A 972 3.11 7.70 24.44
CA TYR A 972 3.76 7.10 25.62
C TYR A 972 5.29 7.19 25.58
N VAL A 973 5.91 7.57 26.70
CA VAL A 973 7.37 7.59 26.91
C VAL A 973 7.71 6.56 28.00
N ARG A 974 8.36 5.44 27.65
CA ARG A 974 8.75 4.38 28.61
C ARG A 974 10.20 4.57 29.11
N PRO A 975 10.52 4.23 30.38
CA PRO A 975 11.04 5.20 31.35
C PRO A 975 12.34 4.77 32.09
N CYS A 976 12.87 5.64 32.98
CA CYS A 976 13.41 5.36 34.35
C CYS A 976 14.51 6.34 34.83
N THR A 977 15.06 7.21 33.97
CA THR A 977 16.12 8.17 34.37
C THR A 977 16.06 9.42 33.48
N LEU A 978 16.76 10.48 33.89
CA LEU A 978 16.97 11.75 33.18
C LEU A 978 16.92 11.60 31.63
N VAL A 979 15.97 12.27 30.96
CA VAL A 979 15.79 12.19 29.49
C VAL A 979 16.01 13.53 28.78
N PRO A 980 16.58 13.54 27.55
CA PRO A 980 16.68 14.73 26.72
C PRO A 980 15.31 15.21 26.17
N VAL A 981 15.03 16.52 26.15
CA VAL A 981 13.77 17.15 25.69
C VAL A 981 14.03 18.19 24.58
N CYS A 982 13.12 18.33 23.60
CA CYS A 982 13.26 19.23 22.45
C CYS A 982 13.11 20.74 22.77
N ASP A 983 13.61 21.61 21.89
CA ASP A 983 13.69 23.07 22.13
C ASP A 983 12.34 23.78 22.23
N GLU A 984 11.31 23.34 21.49
CA GLU A 984 9.95 23.89 21.62
C GLU A 984 9.34 23.61 23.00
N CYS A 985 9.67 22.45 23.59
CA CYS A 985 9.28 22.09 24.95
C CYS A 985 10.06 22.89 26.00
N ASN A 986 11.27 23.36 25.68
CA ASN A 986 12.13 24.10 26.61
C ASN A 986 11.81 25.61 26.67
N TYR A 987 11.29 26.20 25.58
CA TYR A 987 11.16 27.67 25.45
C TYR A 987 9.72 28.21 25.29
N GLY A 988 8.68 27.36 25.39
CA GLY A 988 7.27 27.76 25.29
C GLY A 988 6.60 28.20 26.60
N SER A 989 5.30 28.52 26.54
CA SER A 989 4.41 28.93 27.66
C SER A 989 4.23 27.91 28.80
N PHE A 990 5.03 26.84 28.79
CA PHE A 990 5.04 25.74 29.75
C PHE A 990 6.32 25.69 30.60
N GLN A 991 7.19 26.71 30.48
CA GLN A 991 8.38 26.88 31.33
C GLN A 991 8.02 26.72 32.83
N GLY A 992 8.66 25.76 33.51
CA GLY A 992 8.45 25.51 34.94
C GLY A 992 7.24 24.63 35.30
N ARG A 993 6.50 24.06 34.32
CA ARG A 993 5.55 22.96 34.56
C ARG A 993 6.22 21.64 34.21
N CYS A 994 5.67 20.51 34.68
CA CYS A 994 6.16 19.18 34.28
C CYS A 994 6.04 19.06 32.76
N VAL A 995 7.16 19.18 32.05
CA VAL A 995 7.20 19.13 30.58
C VAL A 995 7.55 17.71 30.17
N ILE A 996 6.50 16.90 30.10
CA ILE A 996 6.13 15.94 29.04
C ILE A 996 4.78 15.40 29.51
#